data_AF-A0A381Z769-F1
#
_entry.id   AF-A0A381Z769-F1
#
_cell.length_a   1.000
_cell.length_b   1.000
_cell.length_c   1.000
_cell.angle_alpha   90.00
_cell.angle_beta   90.00
_cell.angle_gamma   90.00
#
_symmetry.space_group_name_H-M   'P 1'
#
loop_
_entity.id
_entity.type
_entity.pdbx_description
1 polymer ?
#
loop_
_entity_poly.entity_id
_entity_poly.type
_entity_poly.pdbx_seq_one_letter_code
_entity_poly.pdbx_strand_id
1 'polypeptide(L)'
;ASESAFRTIAEQETVHKKSRSGTRWLRIGVAVAVLATLTTVATPVSAADGDLDTSFDSDGMRKVDLHASGEDGIYHIAVEDDGDVMFSGYWNNNGQANKYSWYQQLKNPDGTSAGLSNPSDRLFWSPKADVIRETLIQSDGRYVSVGYAGTVTTGSGGDYDCAVIRRMPVDEAGNDGELDTSFSGNGKLFVTFSGSSNDYCTSGALQSDGKIVVGGWGPDGGNDKFLLARIDTDGTLDTTFGGNDTGMMTTSLCDVMSDCGSGVSSALRRLEIQPDGKIVVGGSYDTDGADTDFVVARYTTDGDLDTTFSSDGIHAFDLGSGTQDQLRGMKLQPNGKIVVVGYNDAKDWAVARLNTDGSMDTTFGGGDGITITDFGGTTDRAQDLVIESDGKIVVGGFTDAGSDFDFAVARYTTSGDLDTTFSSDGKTTTDVNGDGHDDRAYGIAIADNGNVILAGTSDGGGDADWAIAQYDSSTGPDGSITMTAFGKFRKDDEDSTIATHEDPNVTAVPGGYGSDDTRNSNHEKANDYVVNGTDRTFSLVLGTQPTSDVVVDFSVGSWSGNDLHAAASTSLGTDLVIEDSGETTVTSATFTNGNWNSSQTFTVVPAQDGVVEGVEQASIVATVDQDASDDLYDTVSAISTDVVIWDDDHNVTSGFDYVAGAVDGLSLKGFPSEVVYLDYMEPGEQYLIDPNDGVGVRWYCIDPTALATAGGDVGDYIGSLGEAGVWASQLWIGNNIDHDGNTSWWRSQFANKNWTSLSNFDFSSHTTAVQQYVWGSDGKLRWNDDSGVANGETSTACPLDDQLYFGSAARHEEDKDAVPASQITIRPGSESAPTTTLNPISVNEGSSVVIPFALGISHVVDETVTFSSPYSGATFTPNSLTFTNDDYATGQNLTLAIADND
;
A
#
# COMPACT_ATOMS: atom_id res chain seq x y z
N ALA A 1 -12.82 -78.86 -3.33
CA ALA A 1 -11.73 -79.86 -3.38
C ALA A 1 -10.72 -79.45 -2.30
N SER A 2 -10.79 -80.10 -1.14
CA SER A 2 -9.82 -81.09 -0.60
C SER A 2 -8.71 -80.41 0.22
N GLU A 3 -8.71 -80.50 1.56
CA GLU A 3 -8.07 -81.57 2.38
C GLU A 3 -6.53 -81.56 2.22
N SER A 4 -5.65 -81.70 3.22
CA SER A 4 -5.66 -82.50 4.47
C SER A 4 -4.41 -82.13 5.31
N ALA A 5 -4.51 -81.98 6.64
CA ALA A 5 -4.07 -82.93 7.70
C ALA A 5 -2.55 -83.21 7.85
N PHE A 6 -2.01 -83.18 9.08
CA PHE A 6 -1.54 -84.39 9.80
C PHE A 6 -1.10 -84.10 11.25
N ARG A 7 -1.18 -85.15 12.07
CA ARG A 7 -1.21 -85.22 13.54
C ARG A 7 0.00 -86.03 14.06
N THR A 8 0.48 -85.65 15.26
CA THR A 8 1.00 -86.50 16.36
C THR A 8 2.41 -87.14 16.26
N ILE A 9 3.25 -86.97 17.30
CA ILE A 9 3.69 -87.97 18.32
C ILE A 9 4.79 -87.37 19.23
N ALA A 10 4.76 -87.74 20.51
CA ALA A 10 5.59 -87.30 21.64
C ALA A 10 6.86 -88.14 21.85
N GLU A 11 7.87 -87.62 22.58
CA GLU A 11 8.69 -88.40 23.55
C GLU A 11 9.61 -87.52 24.43
N GLN A 12 9.86 -88.02 25.66
CA GLN A 12 10.65 -87.44 26.75
C GLN A 12 12.17 -87.66 26.57
N GLU A 13 13.01 -86.81 27.17
CA GLU A 13 14.00 -87.19 28.21
C GLU A 13 14.90 -86.02 28.64
N THR A 14 15.39 -86.09 29.88
CA THR A 14 16.14 -85.06 30.62
C THR A 14 17.61 -85.47 30.74
N VAL A 15 18.50 -84.52 31.12
CA VAL A 15 19.70 -84.69 31.99
C VAL A 15 21.11 -84.33 31.39
N HIS A 16 21.77 -83.37 32.08
CA HIS A 16 23.22 -83.14 32.37
C HIS A 16 24.15 -82.17 31.59
N LYS A 17 24.49 -81.07 32.30
CA LYS A 17 25.81 -80.53 32.72
C LYS A 17 26.93 -80.14 31.72
N LYS A 18 27.32 -78.85 31.89
CA LYS A 18 28.68 -78.23 32.01
C LYS A 18 29.52 -77.90 30.76
N SER A 19 29.87 -76.61 30.72
CA SER A 19 31.23 -76.03 30.50
C SER A 19 31.59 -75.43 29.14
N ARG A 20 31.70 -74.09 29.18
CA ARG A 20 32.74 -73.20 28.61
C ARG A 20 32.82 -72.93 27.09
N SER A 21 32.85 -71.60 26.86
CA SER A 21 33.64 -70.84 25.89
C SER A 21 33.09 -70.66 24.47
N GLY A 22 33.16 -69.41 24.04
CA GLY A 22 33.58 -69.09 22.67
C GLY A 22 32.45 -68.95 21.67
N THR A 23 31.86 -67.76 21.66
CA THR A 23 31.67 -66.96 20.44
C THR A 23 31.30 -67.74 19.18
N ARG A 24 30.00 -67.88 18.93
CA ARG A 24 29.50 -68.01 17.56
C ARG A 24 28.25 -67.17 17.37
N TRP A 25 28.44 -66.19 16.51
CA TRP A 25 27.44 -65.34 15.90
C TRP A 25 26.28 -66.14 15.29
N LEU A 26 25.17 -65.41 15.16
CA LEU A 26 24.10 -65.56 14.16
C LEU A 26 22.92 -66.51 14.49
N ARG A 27 21.82 -65.85 14.89
CA ARG A 27 20.40 -66.19 14.64
C ARG A 27 19.84 -67.40 15.39
N ILE A 28 19.20 -67.12 16.53
CA ILE A 28 17.81 -67.46 16.89
C ILE A 28 17.56 -66.72 18.22
N GLY A 29 17.16 -65.46 18.10
CA GLY A 29 16.49 -64.74 19.18
C GLY A 29 14.99 -64.84 18.95
N VAL A 30 14.22 -64.77 20.04
CA VAL A 30 12.75 -64.67 20.08
C VAL A 30 12.03 -66.03 20.04
N ALA A 31 11.73 -66.57 21.23
CA ALA A 31 10.46 -67.26 21.55
C ALA A 31 10.48 -67.90 22.96
N VAL A 32 10.60 -67.12 24.05
CA VAL A 32 9.92 -67.38 25.35
C VAL A 32 9.88 -66.07 26.16
N ALA A 33 8.89 -65.23 25.84
CA ALA A 33 8.24 -64.30 26.76
C ALA A 33 6.81 -64.08 26.24
N VAL A 34 6.11 -65.18 25.93
CA VAL A 34 4.71 -65.18 25.45
C VAL A 34 3.84 -65.57 26.65
N LEU A 35 3.64 -64.62 27.57
CA LEU A 35 2.42 -64.43 28.36
C LEU A 35 2.57 -63.16 29.23
N ALA A 36 2.84 -62.02 28.59
CA ALA A 36 2.68 -60.70 29.17
C ALA A 36 2.06 -59.82 28.10
N THR A 37 0.78 -59.47 28.30
CA THR A 37 0.08 -58.32 27.71
C THR A 37 0.46 -57.99 26.25
N LEU A 38 -0.23 -58.60 25.28
CA LEU A 38 -0.58 -57.87 24.06
C LEU A 38 -1.66 -56.85 24.44
N THR A 39 -1.26 -55.79 25.15
CA THR A 39 -1.84 -54.49 24.86
C THR A 39 -1.14 -54.09 23.58
N THR A 40 -1.77 -54.37 22.43
CA THR A 40 -1.59 -53.44 21.31
C THR A 40 -1.92 -52.08 21.92
N VAL A 41 -0.91 -51.26 22.15
CA VAL A 41 -1.15 -49.82 22.08
C VAL A 41 -1.59 -49.68 20.64
N ALA A 42 -2.91 -49.74 20.42
CA ALA A 42 -3.47 -49.10 19.26
C ALA A 42 -2.93 -47.69 19.40
N THR A 43 -1.99 -47.32 18.54
CA THR A 43 -1.85 -45.91 18.21
C THR A 43 -3.27 -45.43 17.98
N PRO A 44 -3.75 -44.36 18.66
CA PRO A 44 -5.07 -43.83 18.37
C PRO A 44 -5.16 -43.76 16.84
N VAL A 45 -6.17 -44.44 16.29
CA VAL A 45 -6.47 -44.30 14.88
C VAL A 45 -6.71 -42.80 14.73
N SER A 46 -5.96 -42.15 13.86
CA SER A 46 -6.25 -40.75 13.49
C SER A 46 -7.74 -40.68 13.22
N ALA A 47 -8.43 -39.73 13.83
CA ALA A 47 -9.83 -39.48 13.54
C ALA A 47 -9.99 -39.35 12.01
N ALA A 48 -11.07 -39.93 11.49
CA ALA A 48 -11.35 -39.85 10.08
C ALA A 48 -11.87 -38.45 9.76
N ASP A 49 -11.64 -38.02 8.52
CA ASP A 49 -12.20 -36.78 7.99
C ASP A 49 -13.73 -36.74 8.19
N GLY A 50 -14.24 -35.67 8.79
CA GLY A 50 -15.63 -35.50 9.20
C GLY A 50 -16.03 -36.09 10.56
N ASP A 51 -15.10 -36.73 11.28
CA ASP A 51 -15.29 -37.10 12.69
C ASP A 51 -15.19 -35.86 13.60
N LEU A 52 -15.73 -35.94 14.82
CA LEU A 52 -15.55 -34.88 15.82
C LEU A 52 -14.09 -34.80 16.31
N ASP A 53 -13.55 -33.58 16.34
CA ASP A 53 -12.19 -33.30 16.82
C ASP A 53 -12.13 -33.33 18.35
N THR A 54 -11.80 -34.51 18.90
CA THR A 54 -11.64 -34.72 20.36
C THR A 54 -10.42 -34.03 20.99
N SER A 55 -9.67 -33.23 20.24
CA SER A 55 -8.60 -32.37 20.79
C SER A 55 -9.10 -30.99 21.22
N PHE A 56 -10.23 -30.53 20.66
CA PHE A 56 -10.90 -29.27 21.01
C PHE A 56 -11.51 -29.29 22.42
N ASP A 57 -12.14 -30.40 22.78
CA ASP A 57 -12.54 -30.80 24.13
C ASP A 57 -12.58 -32.34 24.18
N SER A 58 -12.76 -32.94 25.35
CA SER A 58 -12.71 -34.39 25.56
C SER A 58 -13.69 -35.21 24.73
N ASP A 59 -14.70 -34.58 24.14
CA ASP A 59 -15.71 -35.13 23.22
C ASP A 59 -15.85 -34.32 21.91
N GLY A 60 -14.98 -33.33 21.66
CA GLY A 60 -15.01 -32.46 20.48
C GLY A 60 -16.16 -31.46 20.44
N MET A 61 -16.90 -31.33 21.55
CA MET A 61 -18.06 -30.47 21.67
C MET A 61 -17.90 -29.54 22.87
N ARG A 62 -18.54 -28.38 22.81
CA ARG A 62 -18.55 -27.47 23.95
C ARG A 62 -19.86 -26.73 24.08
N LYS A 63 -20.52 -26.99 25.21
CA LYS A 63 -21.59 -26.16 25.74
C LYS A 63 -20.99 -25.08 26.62
N VAL A 64 -21.30 -23.82 26.34
CA VAL A 64 -20.92 -22.70 27.19
C VAL A 64 -22.19 -22.11 27.79
N ASP A 65 -22.55 -22.58 28.99
CA ASP A 65 -23.54 -21.92 29.84
C ASP A 65 -22.91 -20.61 30.34
N LEU A 66 -23.26 -19.51 29.69
CA LEU A 66 -22.80 -18.16 30.05
C LEU A 66 -23.58 -17.62 31.25
N HIS A 67 -24.76 -18.18 31.55
CA HIS A 67 -25.57 -17.82 32.70
C HIS A 67 -26.64 -18.87 33.04
N ALA A 68 -26.77 -19.21 34.33
CA ALA A 68 -27.68 -20.24 34.86
C ALA A 68 -29.20 -20.01 34.65
N SER A 69 -29.60 -18.98 33.89
CA SER A 69 -30.97 -18.74 33.44
C SER A 69 -30.98 -17.75 32.27
N GLY A 70 -31.42 -18.16 31.09
CA GLY A 70 -31.77 -17.30 29.95
C GLY A 70 -31.15 -17.71 28.60
N GLU A 71 -31.97 -17.67 27.55
CA GLU A 71 -31.60 -18.04 26.16
C GLU A 71 -30.42 -17.24 25.57
N ASP A 72 -29.29 -17.90 25.35
CA ASP A 72 -28.10 -17.38 24.70
C ASP A 72 -27.88 -18.09 23.35
N GLY A 73 -27.25 -17.42 22.38
CA GLY A 73 -26.95 -18.06 21.09
C GLY A 73 -25.86 -17.38 20.28
N ILE A 74 -25.19 -18.18 19.44
CA ILE A 74 -24.18 -17.75 18.49
C ILE A 74 -24.82 -17.69 17.10
N TYR A 75 -24.59 -16.61 16.34
CA TYR A 75 -25.01 -16.48 14.96
C TYR A 75 -23.86 -16.48 13.96
N HIS A 76 -22.64 -16.11 14.38
CA HIS A 76 -21.50 -15.98 13.49
C HIS A 76 -20.19 -16.38 14.18
N ILE A 77 -19.27 -16.90 13.37
CA ILE A 77 -17.91 -17.28 13.76
C ILE A 77 -16.96 -16.55 12.81
N ALA A 78 -15.93 -15.89 13.35
CA ALA A 78 -14.82 -15.36 12.56
C ALA A 78 -13.51 -15.91 13.14
N VAL A 79 -12.51 -16.12 12.29
CA VAL A 79 -11.20 -16.67 12.68
C VAL A 79 -10.14 -15.62 12.34
N GLU A 80 -9.28 -15.32 13.29
CA GLU A 80 -8.14 -14.40 13.15
C GLU A 80 -6.94 -15.10 12.53
N ASP A 81 -6.00 -14.33 11.98
CA ASP A 81 -4.81 -14.85 11.30
C ASP A 81 -3.86 -15.65 12.23
N ASP A 82 -3.99 -15.50 13.55
CA ASP A 82 -3.25 -16.25 14.56
C ASP A 82 -4.01 -17.49 15.09
N GLY A 83 -5.22 -17.70 14.59
CA GLY A 83 -6.09 -18.83 14.88
C GLY A 83 -7.06 -18.61 16.01
N ASP A 84 -7.08 -17.42 16.60
CA ASP A 84 -8.10 -17.06 17.57
C ASP A 84 -9.48 -17.02 16.90
N VAL A 85 -10.49 -17.54 17.61
CA VAL A 85 -11.85 -17.70 17.10
C VAL A 85 -12.80 -16.78 17.84
N MET A 86 -13.42 -15.86 17.08
CA MET A 86 -14.44 -14.93 17.54
C MET A 86 -15.83 -15.52 17.38
N PHE A 87 -16.50 -15.78 18.50
CA PHE A 87 -17.91 -16.19 18.53
C PHE A 87 -18.80 -14.98 18.79
N SER A 88 -19.78 -14.74 17.92
CA SER A 88 -20.65 -13.56 17.98
C SER A 88 -22.13 -13.91 17.93
N GLY A 89 -22.92 -13.25 18.77
CA GLY A 89 -24.36 -13.45 18.78
C GLY A 89 -25.05 -12.62 19.85
N TYR A 90 -25.75 -13.30 20.75
CA TYR A 90 -26.58 -12.67 21.76
C TYR A 90 -26.54 -13.39 23.11
N TRP A 91 -26.77 -12.60 24.15
CA TRP A 91 -26.85 -13.04 25.54
C TRP A 91 -28.12 -12.50 26.20
N ASN A 92 -28.87 -13.33 26.91
CA ASN A 92 -30.10 -12.95 27.59
C ASN A 92 -29.82 -12.20 28.89
N ASN A 93 -30.36 -10.99 29.01
CA ASN A 93 -30.14 -10.04 30.10
C ASN A 93 -30.77 -10.51 31.43
N ASN A 94 -30.19 -11.54 32.04
CA ASN A 94 -30.56 -12.15 33.31
C ASN A 94 -31.96 -12.80 33.29
N GLY A 95 -32.22 -13.64 32.28
CA GLY A 95 -33.41 -14.51 32.20
C GLY A 95 -34.73 -13.79 31.86
N GLN A 96 -34.68 -12.64 31.19
CA GLN A 96 -35.89 -11.94 30.74
C GLN A 96 -36.23 -12.38 29.31
N ALA A 97 -37.37 -13.07 29.15
CA ALA A 97 -37.84 -13.52 27.85
C ALA A 97 -37.84 -12.38 26.81
N ASN A 98 -37.21 -12.61 25.66
CA ASN A 98 -37.06 -11.69 24.53
C ASN A 98 -36.28 -10.39 24.82
N LYS A 99 -35.31 -10.41 25.74
CA LYS A 99 -34.41 -9.28 26.00
C LYS A 99 -32.95 -9.70 25.94
N TYR A 100 -32.42 -9.67 24.73
CA TYR A 100 -31.04 -10.03 24.46
C TYR A 100 -30.14 -8.80 24.34
N SER A 101 -28.86 -8.97 24.69
CA SER A 101 -27.79 -8.01 24.47
C SER A 101 -26.78 -8.60 23.50
N TRP A 102 -26.13 -7.74 22.72
CA TRP A 102 -24.98 -8.12 21.91
C TRP A 102 -23.92 -8.79 22.78
N TYR A 103 -23.36 -9.90 22.29
CA TYR A 103 -22.37 -10.65 23.03
C TYR A 103 -21.36 -11.31 22.09
N GLN A 104 -20.08 -11.20 22.46
CA GLN A 104 -18.97 -11.76 21.72
C GLN A 104 -17.95 -12.36 22.69
N GLN A 105 -17.25 -13.40 22.25
CA GLN A 105 -16.08 -13.92 22.94
C GLN A 105 -14.99 -14.29 21.95
N LEU A 106 -13.77 -13.89 22.26
CA LEU A 106 -12.58 -14.35 21.57
C LEU A 106 -11.97 -15.54 22.32
N LYS A 107 -11.67 -16.62 21.60
CA LYS A 107 -11.10 -17.85 22.13
C LYS A 107 -9.80 -18.20 21.40
N ASN A 108 -8.81 -18.66 22.14
CA ASN A 108 -7.63 -19.29 21.54
C ASN A 108 -8.04 -20.56 20.78
N PRO A 109 -7.20 -21.09 19.86
CA PRO A 109 -7.44 -22.36 19.17
C PRO A 109 -7.74 -23.55 20.10
N ASP A 110 -7.19 -23.55 21.31
CA ASP A 110 -7.44 -24.56 22.35
C ASP A 110 -8.74 -24.32 23.15
N GLY A 111 -9.55 -23.36 22.73
CA GLY A 111 -10.80 -22.94 23.36
C GLY A 111 -10.64 -22.12 24.64
N THR A 112 -9.43 -21.83 25.11
CA THR A 112 -9.27 -20.93 26.28
C THR A 112 -9.60 -19.48 25.91
N SER A 113 -9.82 -18.60 26.89
CA SER A 113 -10.13 -17.19 26.58
C SER A 113 -8.89 -16.49 26.04
N ALA A 114 -8.97 -15.91 24.85
CA ALA A 114 -7.89 -15.15 24.20
C ALA A 114 -7.86 -13.68 24.64
N GLY A 115 -8.98 -13.15 25.11
CA GLY A 115 -9.10 -11.75 25.48
C GLY A 115 -10.52 -11.28 25.18
N LEU A 116 -10.67 -9.99 24.86
CA LEU A 116 -11.94 -9.33 24.59
C LEU A 116 -12.81 -9.24 25.85
N SER A 117 -12.46 -8.34 26.76
CA SER A 117 -13.26 -8.09 27.95
C SER A 117 -14.60 -7.43 27.62
N ASN A 118 -15.68 -8.19 27.38
CA ASN A 118 -16.97 -7.75 27.94
C ASN A 118 -18.14 -8.74 28.06
N PRO A 119 -18.42 -9.24 29.28
CA PRO A 119 -19.73 -9.79 29.63
C PRO A 119 -20.75 -8.74 30.11
N SER A 120 -20.42 -7.43 30.07
CA SER A 120 -21.27 -6.38 30.66
C SER A 120 -21.36 -5.06 29.88
N ASP A 121 -20.79 -4.98 28.68
CA ASP A 121 -21.00 -3.83 27.79
C ASP A 121 -22.44 -3.91 27.31
N ARG A 122 -23.32 -3.22 28.02
CA ARG A 122 -24.69 -3.01 27.58
C ARG A 122 -24.63 -1.98 26.46
N LEU A 123 -24.20 -2.44 25.29
CA LEU A 123 -23.80 -1.60 24.16
C LEU A 123 -24.92 -0.66 23.73
N PHE A 124 -26.14 -1.17 23.75
CA PHE A 124 -27.37 -0.41 23.60
C PHE A 124 -28.31 -0.77 24.75
N TRP A 125 -28.84 0.22 25.47
CA TRP A 125 -29.75 -0.02 26.58
C TRP A 125 -31.19 -0.14 26.07
N SER A 126 -31.45 -1.03 25.12
CA SER A 126 -32.78 -1.16 24.54
C SER A 126 -33.66 -2.13 25.36
N PRO A 127 -34.97 -1.89 25.50
CA PRO A 127 -35.90 -2.86 26.07
C PRO A 127 -36.29 -3.97 25.07
N LYS A 128 -35.68 -3.98 23.89
CA LYS A 128 -35.83 -4.97 22.82
C LYS A 128 -34.60 -5.88 22.76
N ALA A 129 -34.63 -6.86 21.86
CA ALA A 129 -33.53 -7.79 21.65
C ALA A 129 -32.47 -7.18 20.72
N ASP A 130 -31.26 -7.00 21.23
CA ASP A 130 -30.13 -6.57 20.42
C ASP A 130 -29.34 -7.83 20.03
N VAL A 131 -29.04 -8.01 18.73
CA VAL A 131 -28.27 -9.18 18.25
C VAL A 131 -27.17 -8.80 17.25
N ILE A 132 -26.04 -9.51 17.34
CA ILE A 132 -25.01 -9.52 16.29
C ILE A 132 -25.37 -10.62 15.29
N ARG A 133 -25.26 -10.31 14.00
CA ARG A 133 -25.50 -11.25 12.90
C ARG A 133 -24.23 -11.62 12.16
N GLU A 134 -23.27 -10.72 12.10
CA GLU A 134 -21.99 -10.93 11.43
C GLU A 134 -20.89 -10.15 12.15
N THR A 135 -19.67 -10.66 12.10
CA THR A 135 -18.48 -9.95 12.59
C THR A 135 -17.38 -10.11 11.57
N LEU A 136 -16.86 -8.99 11.13
CA LEU A 136 -15.78 -8.87 10.14
C LEU A 136 -14.51 -8.48 10.88
N ILE A 137 -13.37 -8.99 10.40
CA ILE A 137 -12.04 -8.64 10.89
C ILE A 137 -11.38 -7.78 9.81
N GLN A 138 -11.01 -6.54 10.14
CA GLN A 138 -10.25 -5.68 9.25
C GLN A 138 -8.79 -6.12 9.17
N SER A 139 -8.09 -5.75 8.10
CA SER A 139 -6.66 -6.08 7.90
C SER A 139 -5.73 -5.52 8.98
N ASP A 140 -6.18 -4.52 9.75
CA ASP A 140 -5.47 -3.98 10.91
C ASP A 140 -5.93 -4.59 12.25
N GLY A 141 -6.63 -5.73 12.20
CA GLY A 141 -7.10 -6.49 13.36
C GLY A 141 -8.34 -5.92 14.04
N ARG A 142 -8.90 -4.78 13.60
CA ARG A 142 -10.13 -4.24 14.19
C ARG A 142 -11.35 -5.10 13.87
N TYR A 143 -12.26 -5.23 14.83
CA TYR A 143 -13.50 -5.98 14.68
C TYR A 143 -14.66 -5.07 14.30
N VAL A 144 -15.40 -5.42 13.25
CA VAL A 144 -16.63 -4.73 12.83
C VAL A 144 -17.82 -5.68 13.01
N SER A 145 -18.66 -5.40 13.99
CA SER A 145 -19.85 -6.20 14.29
C SER A 145 -21.09 -5.58 13.68
N VAL A 146 -21.84 -6.35 12.91
CA VAL A 146 -23.05 -5.92 12.19
C VAL A 146 -24.26 -6.68 12.71
N GLY A 147 -25.36 -5.96 12.93
CA GLY A 147 -26.61 -6.56 13.38
C GLY A 147 -27.71 -5.51 13.54
N TYR A 148 -28.61 -5.72 14.49
CA TYR A 148 -29.66 -4.76 14.80
C TYR A 148 -29.86 -4.61 16.30
N ALA A 149 -30.28 -3.42 16.71
CA ALA A 149 -30.54 -3.07 18.10
C ALA A 149 -31.71 -2.09 18.23
N GLY A 150 -32.38 -2.08 19.39
CA GLY A 150 -33.49 -1.17 19.63
C GLY A 150 -33.03 0.28 19.82
N THR A 151 -33.76 1.23 19.23
CA THR A 151 -33.38 2.65 19.15
C THR A 151 -33.66 3.47 20.42
N VAL A 152 -34.45 2.95 21.34
CA VAL A 152 -34.94 3.70 22.52
C VAL A 152 -34.37 3.13 23.80
N THR A 153 -33.69 3.96 24.59
CA THR A 153 -33.06 3.55 25.85
C THR A 153 -33.97 3.56 27.08
N THR A 154 -35.21 4.10 26.96
CA THR A 154 -36.20 4.13 28.05
C THR A 154 -37.64 3.94 27.55
N GLY A 155 -38.36 2.93 28.07
CA GLY A 155 -39.79 2.70 27.79
C GLY A 155 -40.11 1.74 26.63
N SER A 156 -41.35 1.26 26.54
CA SER A 156 -41.81 0.38 25.45
C SER A 156 -42.26 1.20 24.24
N GLY A 157 -41.56 1.14 23.11
CA GLY A 157 -42.07 1.73 21.85
C GLY A 157 -41.07 2.22 20.79
N GLY A 158 -39.82 1.73 20.74
CA GLY A 158 -38.89 1.97 19.62
C GLY A 158 -38.91 0.87 18.57
N ASP A 159 -38.49 1.18 17.34
CA ASP A 159 -38.11 0.27 16.26
C ASP A 159 -36.74 -0.39 16.52
N TYR A 160 -36.38 -1.35 15.66
CA TYR A 160 -35.00 -1.83 15.51
C TYR A 160 -34.32 -1.00 14.44
N ASP A 161 -33.08 -0.57 14.68
CA ASP A 161 -32.22 -0.01 13.64
C ASP A 161 -31.08 -0.97 13.36
N CYS A 162 -30.56 -0.91 12.12
CA CYS A 162 -29.30 -1.51 11.77
C CYS A 162 -28.20 -0.87 12.63
N ALA A 163 -27.34 -1.71 13.21
CA ALA A 163 -26.28 -1.28 14.11
C ALA A 163 -24.94 -1.84 13.64
N VAL A 164 -23.93 -0.98 13.67
CA VAL A 164 -22.53 -1.31 13.36
C VAL A 164 -21.66 -0.85 14.51
N ILE A 165 -20.83 -1.74 15.02
CA ILE A 165 -19.89 -1.45 16.10
C ILE A 165 -18.49 -1.76 15.63
N ARG A 166 -17.54 -0.86 15.90
CA ARG A 166 -16.12 -1.11 15.67
C ARG A 166 -15.34 -1.17 16.98
N ARG A 167 -14.49 -2.18 17.12
CA ARG A 167 -13.61 -2.40 18.27
C ARG A 167 -12.15 -2.45 17.83
N MET A 168 -11.26 -2.05 18.73
CA MET A 168 -9.82 -2.20 18.59
C MET A 168 -9.44 -3.70 18.60
N PRO A 169 -8.29 -4.09 18.00
CA PRO A 169 -7.76 -5.44 18.15
C PRO A 169 -7.49 -5.78 19.62
N VAL A 170 -7.36 -7.08 19.90
CA VAL A 170 -6.73 -7.57 21.14
C VAL A 170 -5.24 -7.75 20.84
N ASP A 171 -4.36 -7.02 21.53
CA ASP A 171 -2.92 -7.02 21.20
C ASP A 171 -1.98 -6.92 22.41
N GLU A 172 -0.69 -7.17 22.17
CA GLU A 172 0.37 -7.06 23.19
C GLU A 172 0.62 -5.61 23.65
N ALA A 173 0.15 -4.61 22.89
CA ALA A 173 0.24 -3.19 23.26
C ALA A 173 -0.76 -2.81 24.37
N GLY A 174 -1.64 -3.74 24.76
CA GLY A 174 -2.58 -3.59 25.86
C GLY A 174 -3.97 -3.14 25.42
N ASN A 175 -4.26 -3.16 24.11
CA ASN A 175 -5.63 -3.06 23.64
C ASN A 175 -6.36 -4.38 23.94
N ASP A 176 -7.53 -4.31 24.57
CA ASP A 176 -8.33 -5.48 24.96
C ASP A 176 -9.75 -5.36 24.37
N GLY A 177 -9.84 -5.15 23.05
CA GLY A 177 -11.14 -5.12 22.36
C GLY A 177 -12.02 -3.91 22.70
N GLU A 178 -11.44 -2.81 23.18
CA GLU A 178 -12.19 -1.60 23.53
C GLU A 178 -12.90 -0.99 22.30
N LEU A 179 -13.96 -0.19 22.53
CA LEU A 179 -14.66 0.50 21.45
C LEU A 179 -13.72 1.49 20.74
N ASP A 180 -13.69 1.44 19.41
CA ASP A 180 -12.86 2.34 18.62
C ASP A 180 -13.50 3.74 18.55
N THR A 181 -13.01 4.65 19.37
CA THR A 181 -13.51 6.04 19.42
C THR A 181 -13.25 6.86 18.16
N SER A 182 -12.39 6.40 17.25
CA SER A 182 -12.22 7.05 15.93
C SER A 182 -13.40 6.78 14.99
N PHE A 183 -14.17 5.71 15.24
CA PHE A 183 -15.35 5.35 14.46
C PHE A 183 -16.62 5.99 15.04
N SER A 184 -17.27 6.86 14.27
CA SER A 184 -18.47 7.63 14.68
C SER A 184 -18.30 8.39 16.01
N GLY A 185 -17.07 8.61 16.47
CA GLY A 185 -16.71 9.26 17.74
C GLY A 185 -16.86 8.40 19.01
N ASN A 186 -17.42 7.19 18.92
CA ASN A 186 -17.71 6.34 20.09
C ASN A 186 -17.71 4.83 19.81
N GLY A 187 -17.29 4.40 18.61
CA GLY A 187 -17.28 3.01 18.17
C GLY A 187 -18.64 2.46 17.74
N LYS A 188 -19.69 3.28 17.65
CA LYS A 188 -21.07 2.80 17.40
C LYS A 188 -21.80 3.67 16.38
N LEU A 189 -22.39 3.02 15.39
CA LEU A 189 -23.23 3.64 14.37
C LEU A 189 -24.60 2.95 14.32
N PHE A 190 -25.67 3.74 14.30
CA PHE A 190 -26.97 3.29 13.83
C PHE A 190 -27.16 3.74 12.39
N VAL A 191 -27.55 2.81 11.52
CA VAL A 191 -27.96 3.09 10.14
C VAL A 191 -29.48 3.03 10.09
N THR A 192 -30.12 4.19 10.20
CA THR A 192 -31.57 4.33 10.25
C THR A 192 -32.11 4.53 8.82
N PHE A 193 -32.48 3.44 8.15
CA PHE A 193 -33.15 3.50 6.85
C PHE A 193 -34.57 4.08 7.00
N SER A 194 -35.23 3.81 8.13
CA SER A 194 -36.54 4.38 8.46
C SER A 194 -36.69 4.65 9.95
N GLY A 195 -36.84 5.92 10.35
CA GLY A 195 -37.03 6.29 11.76
C GLY A 195 -38.39 5.96 12.38
N SER A 196 -39.13 5.02 11.82
CA SER A 196 -40.43 4.56 12.35
C SER A 196 -40.71 3.06 12.12
N SER A 197 -39.74 2.33 11.58
CA SER A 197 -39.87 0.96 11.11
C SER A 197 -38.62 0.16 11.45
N ASN A 198 -38.74 -1.16 11.50
CA ASN A 198 -37.60 -1.99 11.90
C ASN A 198 -36.64 -2.19 10.71
N ASP A 199 -35.39 -1.82 10.88
CA ASP A 199 -34.30 -2.03 9.93
C ASP A 199 -33.40 -3.17 10.44
N TYR A 200 -33.52 -4.36 9.85
CA TYR A 200 -32.79 -5.55 10.26
C TYR A 200 -31.57 -5.80 9.38
N CYS A 201 -30.40 -5.30 9.77
CA CYS A 201 -29.14 -5.71 9.15
C CYS A 201 -28.79 -7.14 9.54
N THR A 202 -28.48 -7.95 8.54
CA THR A 202 -28.16 -9.38 8.70
C THR A 202 -26.77 -9.73 8.20
N SER A 203 -26.13 -8.84 7.44
CA SER A 203 -24.80 -9.09 6.89
C SER A 203 -24.05 -7.78 6.63
N GLY A 204 -22.73 -7.85 6.58
CA GLY A 204 -21.88 -6.80 6.05
C GLY A 204 -20.63 -7.37 5.40
N ALA A 205 -19.89 -6.55 4.68
CA ALA A 205 -18.61 -6.92 4.09
C ALA A 205 -17.66 -5.73 4.00
N LEU A 206 -16.36 -6.02 3.99
CA LEU A 206 -15.31 -5.03 3.86
C LEU A 206 -14.95 -4.82 2.38
N GLN A 207 -14.81 -3.57 1.98
CA GLN A 207 -14.19 -3.21 0.70
C GLN A 207 -12.68 -3.03 0.88
N SER A 208 -11.93 -3.16 -0.22
CA SER A 208 -10.47 -3.05 -0.21
C SER A 208 -9.95 -1.67 0.21
N ASP A 209 -10.78 -0.64 0.12
CA ASP A 209 -10.49 0.73 0.59
C ASP A 209 -10.82 0.94 2.07
N GLY A 210 -11.17 -0.13 2.80
CA GLY A 210 -11.52 -0.11 4.21
C GLY A 210 -12.95 0.34 4.52
N LYS A 211 -13.76 0.70 3.52
CA LYS A 211 -15.18 0.99 3.72
C LYS A 211 -15.96 -0.28 4.09
N ILE A 212 -17.06 -0.09 4.80
CA ILE A 212 -17.93 -1.17 5.25
C ILE A 212 -19.26 -1.07 4.51
N VAL A 213 -19.68 -2.14 3.84
CA VAL A 213 -21.04 -2.25 3.28
C VAL A 213 -21.87 -3.10 4.23
N VAL A 214 -23.06 -2.65 4.59
CA VAL A 214 -24.02 -3.40 5.42
C VAL A 214 -25.31 -3.62 4.68
N GLY A 215 -25.93 -4.78 4.90
CA GLY A 215 -27.11 -5.22 4.19
C GLY A 215 -28.12 -5.93 5.09
N GLY A 216 -29.39 -5.82 4.71
CA GLY A 216 -30.48 -6.47 5.41
C GLY A 216 -31.84 -6.16 4.82
N TRP A 217 -32.86 -6.15 5.67
CA TRP A 217 -34.24 -5.94 5.23
C TRP A 217 -35.05 -5.12 6.22
N GLY A 218 -36.04 -4.41 5.71
CA GLY A 218 -36.98 -3.64 6.53
C GLY A 218 -38.21 -3.24 5.73
N PRO A 219 -39.29 -2.85 6.41
CA PRO A 219 -40.56 -2.62 5.75
C PRO A 219 -40.60 -1.23 5.10
N ASP A 220 -41.04 -1.19 3.84
CA ASP A 220 -41.35 0.04 3.12
C ASP A 220 -42.70 -0.10 2.41
N GLY A 221 -43.66 0.72 2.82
CA GLY A 221 -45.04 0.65 2.29
C GLY A 221 -45.83 -0.59 2.70
N GLY A 222 -45.36 -1.35 3.70
CA GLY A 222 -46.05 -2.53 4.25
C GLY A 222 -45.47 -3.89 3.86
N ASN A 223 -44.43 -3.91 3.02
CA ASN A 223 -43.70 -5.12 2.62
C ASN A 223 -42.20 -4.95 2.90
N ASP A 224 -41.46 -6.03 3.09
CA ASP A 224 -40.02 -5.98 3.33
C ASP A 224 -39.23 -5.78 2.03
N LYS A 225 -38.16 -4.98 2.08
CA LYS A 225 -37.29 -4.67 0.95
C LYS A 225 -35.83 -4.87 1.32
N PHE A 226 -34.97 -4.98 0.30
CA PHE A 226 -33.52 -5.00 0.51
C PHE A 226 -33.05 -3.62 0.97
N LEU A 227 -32.26 -3.60 2.05
CA LEU A 227 -31.60 -2.44 2.60
C LEU A 227 -30.09 -2.60 2.44
N LEU A 228 -29.41 -1.56 1.95
CA LEU A 228 -27.96 -1.52 1.75
C LEU A 228 -27.42 -0.16 2.16
N ALA A 229 -26.33 -0.10 2.91
CA ALA A 229 -25.63 1.16 3.20
C ALA A 229 -24.13 0.98 3.12
N ARG A 230 -23.42 2.06 2.79
CA ARG A 230 -21.96 2.11 2.81
C ARG A 230 -21.47 3.13 3.83
N ILE A 231 -20.46 2.73 4.59
CA ILE A 231 -19.91 3.45 5.73
C ILE A 231 -18.42 3.67 5.47
N ASP A 232 -17.98 4.92 5.64
CA ASP A 232 -16.58 5.33 5.53
C ASP A 232 -15.75 4.81 6.72
N THR A 233 -14.43 4.82 6.57
CA THR A 233 -13.48 4.34 7.59
C THR A 233 -13.55 5.11 8.91
N ASP A 234 -14.14 6.31 8.93
CA ASP A 234 -14.38 7.10 10.13
C ASP A 234 -15.77 6.87 10.76
N GLY A 235 -16.58 5.97 10.18
CA GLY A 235 -17.93 5.66 10.64
C GLY A 235 -18.98 6.70 10.25
N THR A 236 -18.72 7.54 9.26
CA THR A 236 -19.75 8.35 8.59
C THR A 236 -20.37 7.57 7.41
N LEU A 237 -21.58 7.94 6.97
CA LEU A 237 -22.21 7.31 5.81
C LEU A 237 -21.59 7.88 4.52
N ASP A 238 -21.19 6.98 3.62
CA ASP A 238 -20.64 7.38 2.32
C ASP A 238 -21.77 7.89 1.41
N THR A 239 -21.96 9.21 1.41
CA THR A 239 -23.00 9.87 0.61
C THR A 239 -22.87 9.69 -0.90
N THR A 240 -21.74 9.20 -1.42
CA THR A 240 -21.58 8.90 -2.85
C THR A 240 -22.25 7.59 -3.25
N PHE A 241 -22.58 6.72 -2.30
CA PHE A 241 -23.20 5.42 -2.54
C PHE A 241 -24.70 5.53 -2.82
N GLY A 242 -25.17 4.85 -3.86
CA GLY A 242 -26.59 4.75 -4.23
C GLY A 242 -27.20 6.01 -4.87
N GLY A 243 -26.37 6.99 -5.23
CA GLY A 243 -26.75 8.16 -6.05
C GLY A 243 -27.79 9.11 -5.42
N ASN A 244 -28.06 8.98 -4.12
CA ASN A 244 -29.13 9.72 -3.42
C ASN A 244 -28.62 10.64 -2.29
N ASP A 245 -27.31 10.84 -2.19
CA ASP A 245 -26.63 11.65 -1.16
C ASP A 245 -26.87 11.18 0.30
N THR A 246 -27.40 9.97 0.52
CA THR A 246 -27.66 9.44 1.87
C THR A 246 -26.69 8.34 2.29
N GLY A 247 -26.02 7.70 1.34
CA GLY A 247 -25.19 6.51 1.58
C GLY A 247 -25.99 5.26 1.94
N MET A 248 -27.31 5.30 1.74
CA MET A 248 -28.26 4.23 2.04
C MET A 248 -29.14 3.98 0.82
N MET A 249 -29.56 2.74 0.63
CA MET A 249 -30.43 2.32 -0.45
C MET A 249 -31.52 1.37 0.05
N THR A 250 -32.68 1.49 -0.58
CA THR A 250 -33.79 0.55 -0.44
C THR A 250 -34.17 0.06 -1.82
N THR A 251 -33.97 -1.24 -2.09
CA THR A 251 -34.31 -1.85 -3.38
C THR A 251 -35.58 -2.68 -3.24
N SER A 252 -36.60 -2.30 -4.02
CA SER A 252 -37.78 -3.12 -4.28
C SER A 252 -37.47 -4.02 -5.46
N LEU A 253 -37.36 -5.33 -5.23
CA LEU A 253 -37.15 -6.29 -6.33
C LEU A 253 -38.31 -6.26 -7.34
N CYS A 254 -39.50 -5.83 -6.90
CA CYS A 254 -40.68 -5.65 -7.75
C CYS A 254 -40.61 -4.51 -8.75
N ASP A 255 -39.72 -3.54 -8.52
CA ASP A 255 -39.58 -2.41 -9.44
C ASP A 255 -38.79 -2.84 -10.69
N VAL A 256 -38.10 -3.99 -10.62
CA VAL A 256 -37.22 -4.52 -11.65
C VAL A 256 -37.83 -5.77 -12.31
N MET A 257 -38.35 -6.72 -11.52
CA MET A 257 -38.93 -7.96 -12.03
C MET A 257 -40.34 -7.74 -12.61
N SER A 258 -40.60 -8.29 -13.81
CA SER A 258 -41.81 -7.99 -14.57
C SER A 258 -43.09 -8.72 -14.13
N ASP A 259 -43.00 -9.66 -13.17
CA ASP A 259 -44.11 -10.55 -12.75
C ASP A 259 -44.47 -10.42 -11.27
N CYS A 260 -44.32 -9.22 -10.71
CA CYS A 260 -44.52 -9.01 -9.28
C CYS A 260 -45.98 -8.69 -8.96
N GLY A 261 -46.62 -9.54 -8.15
CA GLY A 261 -47.94 -9.27 -7.57
C GLY A 261 -47.93 -8.09 -6.58
N SER A 262 -49.10 -7.71 -6.06
CA SER A 262 -49.18 -6.78 -4.93
C SER A 262 -48.90 -7.53 -3.62
N GLY A 263 -47.97 -7.04 -2.78
CA GLY A 263 -47.69 -7.62 -1.45
C GLY A 263 -46.37 -8.39 -1.33
N VAL A 264 -45.52 -8.34 -2.36
CA VAL A 264 -44.22 -8.99 -2.40
C VAL A 264 -43.26 -8.41 -1.37
N SER A 265 -42.63 -9.30 -0.61
CA SER A 265 -41.57 -8.99 0.36
C SER A 265 -40.24 -9.61 -0.08
N SER A 266 -39.13 -9.00 0.28
CA SER A 266 -37.79 -9.49 -0.03
C SER A 266 -36.89 -9.32 1.18
N ALA A 267 -36.15 -10.37 1.53
CA ALA A 267 -35.25 -10.38 2.67
C ALA A 267 -33.81 -10.68 2.25
N LEU A 268 -32.95 -9.66 2.27
CA LEU A 268 -31.50 -9.85 2.12
C LEU A 268 -30.99 -10.60 3.36
N ARG A 269 -30.19 -11.64 3.15
CA ARG A 269 -29.62 -12.49 4.21
C ARG A 269 -28.10 -12.48 4.24
N ARG A 270 -27.46 -12.38 3.08
CA ARG A 270 -25.99 -12.40 2.92
C ARG A 270 -25.53 -11.39 1.88
N LEU A 271 -24.32 -10.89 2.06
CA LEU A 271 -23.66 -9.95 1.17
C LEU A 271 -22.18 -10.31 1.07
N GLU A 272 -21.64 -10.28 -0.15
CA GLU A 272 -20.23 -10.54 -0.44
C GLU A 272 -19.69 -9.51 -1.44
N ILE A 273 -18.41 -9.17 -1.35
CA ILE A 273 -17.72 -8.26 -2.29
C ILE A 273 -16.92 -9.08 -3.27
N GLN A 274 -17.17 -8.90 -4.57
CA GLN A 274 -16.35 -9.50 -5.63
C GLN A 274 -15.01 -8.78 -5.74
N PRO A 275 -13.95 -9.43 -6.27
CA PRO A 275 -12.63 -8.80 -6.44
C PRO A 275 -12.63 -7.52 -7.27
N ASP A 276 -13.61 -7.34 -8.15
CA ASP A 276 -13.79 -6.11 -8.95
C ASP A 276 -14.55 -4.99 -8.21
N GLY A 277 -14.83 -5.18 -6.92
CA GLY A 277 -15.52 -4.24 -6.04
C GLY A 277 -17.05 -4.27 -6.15
N LYS A 278 -17.63 -5.10 -7.02
CA LYS A 278 -19.08 -5.27 -7.10
C LYS A 278 -19.63 -5.99 -5.87
N ILE A 279 -20.87 -5.68 -5.52
CA ILE A 279 -21.54 -6.17 -4.32
C ILE A 279 -22.57 -7.21 -4.73
N VAL A 280 -22.39 -8.46 -4.31
CA VAL A 280 -23.38 -9.53 -4.53
C VAL A 280 -24.18 -9.70 -3.25
N VAL A 281 -25.50 -9.77 -3.37
CA VAL A 281 -26.41 -9.99 -2.23
C VAL A 281 -27.28 -11.21 -2.50
N GLY A 282 -27.55 -11.98 -1.45
CA GLY A 282 -28.38 -13.18 -1.49
C GLY A 282 -29.49 -13.11 -0.46
N GLY A 283 -30.66 -13.67 -0.79
CA GLY A 283 -31.81 -13.65 0.10
C GLY A 283 -33.00 -14.46 -0.41
N SER A 284 -34.17 -14.14 0.13
CA SER A 284 -35.45 -14.72 -0.30
C SER A 284 -36.36 -13.66 -0.91
N TYR A 285 -37.12 -14.05 -1.92
CA TYR A 285 -38.05 -13.20 -2.65
C TYR A 285 -39.44 -13.85 -2.68
N ASP A 286 -40.45 -13.16 -2.16
CA ASP A 286 -41.83 -13.63 -2.11
C ASP A 286 -42.61 -13.20 -3.36
N THR A 287 -42.90 -14.09 -4.30
CA THR A 287 -43.47 -13.73 -5.61
C THR A 287 -44.95 -13.28 -5.54
N ASP A 288 -45.74 -13.81 -4.60
CA ASP A 288 -47.20 -13.60 -4.55
C ASP A 288 -47.87 -13.64 -3.16
N GLY A 289 -47.09 -13.61 -2.08
CA GLY A 289 -47.56 -13.69 -0.69
C GLY A 289 -47.73 -15.13 -0.18
N ALA A 290 -47.37 -16.13 -0.97
CA ALA A 290 -47.45 -17.54 -0.62
C ALA A 290 -46.24 -18.37 -1.09
N ASP A 291 -45.39 -17.82 -1.95
CA ASP A 291 -44.29 -18.54 -2.60
C ASP A 291 -42.97 -17.75 -2.51
N THR A 292 -41.97 -18.31 -1.82
CA THR A 292 -40.65 -17.69 -1.67
C THR A 292 -39.59 -18.41 -2.48
N ASP A 293 -38.85 -17.68 -3.30
CA ASP A 293 -37.73 -18.18 -4.10
C ASP A 293 -36.38 -17.75 -3.53
N PHE A 294 -35.32 -18.44 -3.93
CA PHE A 294 -33.96 -17.92 -3.79
C PHE A 294 -33.81 -16.72 -4.71
N VAL A 295 -33.12 -15.69 -4.23
CA VAL A 295 -32.74 -14.55 -5.06
C VAL A 295 -31.29 -14.14 -4.80
N VAL A 296 -30.57 -13.87 -5.88
CA VAL A 296 -29.25 -13.28 -5.88
C VAL A 296 -29.30 -12.02 -6.73
N ALA A 297 -28.84 -10.89 -6.20
CA ALA A 297 -28.74 -9.65 -6.96
C ALA A 297 -27.30 -9.13 -6.91
N ARG A 298 -26.91 -8.36 -7.93
CA ARG A 298 -25.60 -7.70 -7.95
C ARG A 298 -25.74 -6.20 -8.12
N TYR A 299 -24.96 -5.46 -7.36
CA TYR A 299 -24.80 -4.03 -7.45
C TYR A 299 -23.36 -3.70 -7.87
N THR A 300 -23.22 -2.58 -8.56
CA THR A 300 -21.93 -1.96 -8.86
C THR A 300 -21.25 -1.48 -7.57
N THR A 301 -19.97 -1.15 -7.65
CA THR A 301 -19.22 -0.56 -6.55
C THR A 301 -19.87 0.71 -6.02
N ASP A 302 -20.54 1.49 -6.87
CA ASP A 302 -21.22 2.73 -6.47
C ASP A 302 -22.63 2.50 -5.89
N GLY A 303 -23.09 1.25 -5.86
CA GLY A 303 -24.39 0.87 -5.31
C GLY A 303 -25.52 0.82 -6.35
N ASP A 304 -25.31 1.21 -7.59
CA ASP A 304 -26.35 1.02 -8.62
C ASP A 304 -26.53 -0.48 -8.95
N LEU A 305 -27.75 -0.92 -9.25
CA LEU A 305 -28.02 -2.31 -9.66
C LEU A 305 -27.27 -2.65 -10.97
N ASP A 306 -26.49 -3.74 -10.97
CA ASP A 306 -25.67 -4.14 -12.11
C ASP A 306 -26.45 -4.97 -13.12
N THR A 307 -27.05 -4.29 -14.10
CA THR A 307 -27.82 -4.93 -15.19
C THR A 307 -27.02 -5.88 -16.10
N THR A 308 -25.70 -6.00 -15.94
CA THR A 308 -24.92 -7.04 -16.65
C THR A 308 -25.02 -8.41 -15.99
N PHE A 309 -25.46 -8.48 -14.73
CA PHE A 309 -25.71 -9.71 -14.01
C PHE A 309 -27.11 -10.22 -14.30
N SER A 310 -27.27 -11.48 -14.75
CA SER A 310 -28.58 -12.06 -15.09
C SER A 310 -29.43 -11.21 -16.06
N SER A 311 -28.80 -10.30 -16.81
CA SER A 311 -29.39 -9.29 -17.72
C SER A 311 -30.25 -8.16 -17.13
N ASP A 312 -30.66 -8.26 -15.86
CA ASP A 312 -31.47 -7.25 -15.16
C ASP A 312 -30.95 -6.91 -13.75
N GLY A 313 -29.84 -7.53 -13.35
CA GLY A 313 -29.20 -7.39 -12.05
C GLY A 313 -29.67 -8.39 -11.01
N ILE A 314 -30.64 -9.25 -11.33
CA ILE A 314 -31.31 -10.12 -10.36
C ILE A 314 -31.49 -11.52 -10.95
N HIS A 315 -31.12 -12.55 -10.20
CA HIS A 315 -31.44 -13.93 -10.51
C HIS A 315 -32.32 -14.51 -9.41
N ALA A 316 -33.59 -14.76 -9.72
CA ALA A 316 -34.51 -15.50 -8.85
C ALA A 316 -34.74 -16.90 -9.44
N PHE A 317 -34.71 -17.93 -8.59
CA PHE A 317 -34.87 -19.31 -9.01
C PHE A 317 -35.46 -20.19 -7.90
N ASP A 318 -36.27 -21.16 -8.33
CA ASP A 318 -36.96 -22.15 -7.51
C ASP A 318 -36.07 -23.40 -7.35
N LEU A 319 -36.09 -24.01 -6.16
CA LEU A 319 -35.36 -25.24 -5.83
C LEU A 319 -36.18 -26.51 -6.08
N GLY A 320 -37.39 -26.41 -6.61
CA GLY A 320 -38.28 -27.54 -6.84
C GLY A 320 -39.67 -27.17 -7.38
N SER A 321 -40.70 -27.71 -6.74
CA SER A 321 -42.12 -27.44 -7.08
C SER A 321 -42.91 -26.99 -5.86
N GLY A 322 -42.18 -26.50 -4.86
CA GLY A 322 -42.69 -26.11 -3.56
C GLY A 322 -43.17 -24.67 -3.55
N THR A 323 -43.41 -24.11 -2.36
CA THR A 323 -43.71 -22.69 -2.21
C THR A 323 -42.85 -21.99 -1.15
N GLN A 324 -41.74 -22.60 -0.73
CA GLN A 324 -40.93 -22.07 0.37
C GLN A 324 -39.46 -22.42 0.22
N ASP A 325 -38.74 -21.60 -0.54
CA ASP A 325 -37.29 -21.66 -0.67
C ASP A 325 -36.65 -20.48 0.06
N GLN A 326 -35.67 -20.76 0.92
CA GLN A 326 -34.97 -19.74 1.68
C GLN A 326 -33.45 -19.87 1.62
N LEU A 327 -32.81 -18.91 0.95
CA LEU A 327 -31.38 -18.70 0.99
C LEU A 327 -30.97 -18.21 2.39
N ARG A 328 -29.96 -18.86 2.98
CA ARG A 328 -29.42 -18.56 4.30
C ARG A 328 -27.95 -18.19 4.29
N GLY A 329 -27.14 -18.88 3.48
CA GLY A 329 -25.71 -18.64 3.32
C GLY A 329 -25.33 -18.34 1.87
N MET A 330 -24.23 -17.62 1.69
CA MET A 330 -23.63 -17.32 0.38
C MET A 330 -22.13 -17.11 0.55
N LYS A 331 -21.33 -17.67 -0.37
CA LYS A 331 -19.89 -17.42 -0.47
C LYS A 331 -19.47 -17.34 -1.93
N LEU A 332 -18.42 -16.55 -2.19
CA LEU A 332 -17.77 -16.50 -3.49
C LEU A 332 -16.68 -17.58 -3.54
N GLN A 333 -16.63 -18.31 -4.66
CA GLN A 333 -15.48 -19.13 -5.01
C GLN A 333 -14.40 -18.25 -5.65
N PRO A 334 -13.11 -18.66 -5.58
CA PRO A 334 -12.00 -17.91 -6.16
C PRO A 334 -12.18 -17.55 -7.63
N ASN A 335 -12.70 -18.50 -8.41
CA ASN A 335 -13.02 -18.31 -9.83
C ASN A 335 -14.22 -17.37 -10.10
N GLY A 336 -14.71 -16.66 -9.08
CA GLY A 336 -15.80 -15.70 -9.15
C GLY A 336 -17.19 -16.32 -9.24
N LYS A 337 -17.33 -17.66 -9.12
CA LYS A 337 -18.64 -18.31 -9.02
C LYS A 337 -19.26 -18.04 -7.65
N ILE A 338 -20.58 -18.07 -7.59
CA ILE A 338 -21.36 -17.75 -6.39
C ILE A 338 -22.00 -19.04 -5.90
N VAL A 339 -21.70 -19.46 -4.67
CA VAL A 339 -22.34 -20.61 -4.04
C VAL A 339 -23.33 -20.10 -3.00
N VAL A 340 -24.56 -20.58 -3.07
CA VAL A 340 -25.63 -20.23 -2.14
C VAL A 340 -26.20 -21.48 -1.50
N VAL A 341 -26.61 -21.37 -0.24
CA VAL A 341 -27.17 -22.48 0.52
C VAL A 341 -28.43 -22.07 1.24
N GLY A 342 -29.27 -23.05 1.53
CA GLY A 342 -30.48 -22.84 2.31
C GLY A 342 -31.32 -24.10 2.34
N TYR A 343 -32.63 -23.95 2.21
CA TYR A 343 -33.54 -25.07 2.15
C TYR A 343 -34.72 -24.79 1.24
N ASN A 344 -35.34 -25.86 0.75
CA ASN A 344 -36.54 -25.80 -0.09
C ASN A 344 -37.84 -25.99 0.72
N ASP A 345 -38.98 -26.09 0.05
CA ASP A 345 -40.30 -26.28 0.67
C ASP A 345 -40.48 -27.59 1.44
N ALA A 346 -39.85 -28.67 0.96
CA ALA A 346 -39.78 -29.92 1.70
C ALA A 346 -38.96 -29.78 2.99
N LYS A 347 -38.29 -28.62 3.14
CA LYS A 347 -37.27 -28.31 4.14
C LYS A 347 -36.12 -29.28 4.02
N ASP A 348 -35.75 -29.63 2.79
CA ASP A 348 -34.53 -30.34 2.52
C ASP A 348 -33.41 -29.32 2.30
N TRP A 349 -32.20 -29.71 2.68
CA TRP A 349 -31.02 -28.88 2.55
C TRP A 349 -30.70 -28.65 1.07
N ALA A 350 -30.38 -27.42 0.70
CA ALA A 350 -30.08 -27.05 -0.68
C ALA A 350 -28.74 -26.33 -0.81
N VAL A 351 -28.01 -26.67 -1.87
CA VAL A 351 -26.79 -25.98 -2.33
C VAL A 351 -26.96 -25.68 -3.81
N ALA A 352 -26.76 -24.43 -4.22
CA ALA A 352 -26.80 -24.05 -5.62
C ALA A 352 -25.56 -23.23 -6.00
N ARG A 353 -25.17 -23.28 -7.27
CA ARG A 353 -24.04 -22.52 -7.79
C ARG A 353 -24.41 -21.73 -9.05
N LEU A 354 -24.03 -20.46 -9.05
CA LEU A 354 -24.17 -19.54 -10.17
C LEU A 354 -22.78 -19.19 -10.72
N ASN A 355 -22.71 -18.90 -12.02
CA ASN A 355 -21.56 -18.29 -12.66
C ASN A 355 -21.43 -16.82 -12.22
N THR A 356 -20.27 -16.22 -12.49
CA THR A 356 -19.98 -14.82 -12.18
C THR A 356 -20.96 -13.85 -12.86
N ASP A 357 -21.57 -14.23 -13.98
CA ASP A 357 -22.57 -13.42 -14.67
C ASP A 357 -24.00 -13.60 -14.13
N GLY A 358 -24.19 -14.43 -13.10
CA GLY A 358 -25.48 -14.72 -12.48
C GLY A 358 -26.29 -15.82 -13.15
N SER A 359 -25.79 -16.45 -14.22
CA SER A 359 -26.44 -17.64 -14.79
C SER A 359 -26.19 -18.88 -13.95
N MET A 360 -27.14 -19.84 -13.91
CA MET A 360 -26.94 -21.11 -13.22
C MET A 360 -25.75 -21.91 -13.79
N ASP A 361 -24.92 -22.47 -12.91
CA ASP A 361 -23.78 -23.28 -13.31
C ASP A 361 -24.19 -24.73 -13.60
N THR A 362 -24.44 -25.02 -14.88
CA THR A 362 -24.79 -26.37 -15.36
C THR A 362 -23.72 -27.44 -15.18
N THR A 363 -22.52 -27.10 -14.67
CA THR A 363 -21.48 -28.09 -14.29
C THR A 363 -21.62 -28.57 -12.86
N PHE A 364 -22.56 -28.01 -12.09
CA PHE A 364 -22.83 -28.34 -10.70
C PHE A 364 -24.16 -29.08 -10.54
N GLY A 365 -24.30 -29.90 -9.48
CA GLY A 365 -25.57 -30.52 -9.10
C GLY A 365 -26.14 -31.54 -10.10
N GLY A 366 -25.32 -32.01 -11.04
CA GLY A 366 -25.77 -32.94 -12.09
C GLY A 366 -26.45 -32.29 -13.29
N GLY A 367 -26.40 -30.96 -13.43
CA GLY A 367 -26.69 -30.26 -14.69
C GLY A 367 -27.56 -29.01 -14.60
N ASP A 368 -28.26 -28.81 -13.50
CA ASP A 368 -29.15 -27.66 -13.24
C ASP A 368 -28.53 -26.64 -12.29
N GLY A 369 -27.36 -26.95 -11.72
CA GLY A 369 -26.66 -26.10 -10.78
C GLY A 369 -27.17 -26.20 -9.34
N ILE A 370 -27.96 -27.23 -9.00
CA ILE A 370 -28.60 -27.39 -7.68
C ILE A 370 -28.37 -28.81 -7.15
N THR A 371 -28.05 -28.93 -5.86
CA THR A 371 -28.02 -30.18 -5.11
C THR A 371 -28.98 -30.08 -3.93
N ILE A 372 -29.91 -31.05 -3.82
CA ILE A 372 -30.81 -31.20 -2.67
C ILE A 372 -30.37 -32.42 -1.85
N THR A 373 -30.26 -32.24 -0.54
CA THR A 373 -29.70 -33.20 0.40
C THR A 373 -30.68 -33.46 1.55
N ASP A 374 -31.18 -34.70 1.61
CA ASP A 374 -32.03 -35.20 2.70
C ASP A 374 -31.19 -35.95 3.74
N PHE A 375 -31.35 -35.62 5.02
CA PHE A 375 -30.70 -36.29 6.17
C PHE A 375 -31.54 -37.42 6.78
N GLY A 376 -32.77 -37.63 6.32
CA GLY A 376 -33.68 -38.69 6.74
C GLY A 376 -34.78 -38.25 7.72
N GLY A 377 -34.94 -36.94 7.92
CA GLY A 377 -35.91 -36.29 8.81
C GLY A 377 -37.11 -35.69 8.07
N THR A 378 -37.67 -34.62 8.64
CA THR A 378 -38.70 -33.76 8.01
C THR A 378 -38.28 -32.30 7.88
N THR A 379 -37.13 -31.92 8.45
CA THR A 379 -36.59 -30.56 8.37
C THR A 379 -35.06 -30.59 8.48
N ASP A 380 -34.42 -30.26 7.36
CA ASP A 380 -32.99 -30.08 7.15
C ASP A 380 -32.74 -28.65 6.68
N ARG A 381 -32.02 -27.86 7.47
CA ARG A 381 -31.79 -26.45 7.16
C ARG A 381 -30.31 -26.13 7.12
N ALA A 382 -29.80 -25.89 5.92
CA ALA A 382 -28.55 -25.17 5.75
C ALA A 382 -28.70 -23.75 6.30
N GLN A 383 -27.74 -23.32 7.11
CA GLN A 383 -27.70 -21.94 7.61
C GLN A 383 -26.56 -21.15 7.01
N ASP A 384 -25.39 -21.78 6.82
CA ASP A 384 -24.22 -21.11 6.29
C ASP A 384 -23.22 -22.08 5.65
N LEU A 385 -22.22 -21.56 4.96
CA LEU A 385 -21.17 -22.35 4.31
C LEU A 385 -19.79 -21.72 4.40
N VAL A 386 -18.78 -22.56 4.24
CA VAL A 386 -17.40 -22.18 3.92
C VAL A 386 -16.97 -22.92 2.65
N ILE A 387 -16.08 -22.29 1.91
CA ILE A 387 -15.37 -22.93 0.80
C ILE A 387 -14.05 -23.40 1.39
N GLU A 388 -13.77 -24.69 1.25
CA GLU A 388 -12.46 -25.22 1.58
C GLU A 388 -11.47 -24.90 0.48
N SER A 389 -10.23 -25.02 0.87
CA SER A 389 -9.07 -24.58 0.15
C SER A 389 -8.86 -25.34 -1.17
N ASP A 390 -9.31 -26.58 -1.29
CA ASP A 390 -9.34 -27.33 -2.56
C ASP A 390 -10.64 -27.13 -3.38
N GLY A 391 -11.41 -26.09 -3.04
CA GLY A 391 -12.65 -25.71 -3.70
C GLY A 391 -13.87 -26.54 -3.30
N LYS A 392 -13.73 -27.53 -2.40
CA LYS A 392 -14.89 -28.22 -1.82
C LYS A 392 -15.73 -27.26 -1.00
N ILE A 393 -16.99 -27.61 -0.81
CA ILE A 393 -17.98 -26.78 -0.14
C ILE A 393 -18.40 -27.49 1.12
N VAL A 394 -18.19 -26.87 2.28
CA VAL A 394 -18.70 -27.39 3.56
C VAL A 394 -19.84 -26.52 4.01
N VAL A 395 -20.97 -27.16 4.32
CA VAL A 395 -22.19 -26.47 4.70
C VAL A 395 -22.59 -26.90 6.09
N GLY A 396 -22.95 -25.92 6.93
CA GLY A 396 -23.39 -26.11 8.31
C GLY A 396 -24.85 -25.74 8.51
N GLY A 397 -25.50 -26.42 9.46
CA GLY A 397 -26.92 -26.24 9.72
C GLY A 397 -27.45 -27.22 10.77
N PHE A 398 -28.72 -27.56 10.67
CA PHE A 398 -29.35 -28.50 11.58
C PHE A 398 -30.43 -29.35 10.90
N THR A 399 -30.69 -30.53 11.46
CA THR A 399 -31.68 -31.50 10.95
C THR A 399 -32.47 -32.12 12.11
N ASP A 400 -33.72 -32.50 11.89
CA ASP A 400 -34.51 -33.31 12.85
C ASP A 400 -34.37 -34.83 12.63
N ALA A 401 -33.33 -35.26 11.91
CA ALA A 401 -33.01 -36.66 11.64
C ALA A 401 -32.58 -37.42 12.91
N GLY A 402 -33.53 -37.70 13.79
CA GLY A 402 -33.26 -38.36 15.08
C GLY A 402 -34.48 -38.33 15.98
N SER A 403 -35.10 -37.16 16.10
CA SER A 403 -36.45 -36.85 16.64
C SER A 403 -36.58 -35.38 17.05
N ASP A 404 -35.44 -34.74 17.24
CA ASP A 404 -35.13 -33.41 17.73
C ASP A 404 -34.07 -32.80 16.82
N PHE A 405 -33.90 -31.48 16.86
CA PHE A 405 -32.92 -30.83 15.99
C PHE A 405 -31.50 -31.13 16.48
N ASP A 406 -30.63 -31.59 15.58
CA ASP A 406 -29.21 -31.82 15.83
C ASP A 406 -28.38 -30.89 14.95
N PHE A 407 -27.15 -30.58 15.37
CA PHE A 407 -26.17 -29.97 14.47
C PHE A 407 -25.94 -30.90 13.28
N ALA A 408 -25.77 -30.32 12.10
CA ALA A 408 -25.47 -31.06 10.90
C ALA A 408 -24.43 -30.33 10.04
N VAL A 409 -23.54 -31.12 9.45
CA VAL A 409 -22.53 -30.68 8.49
C VAL A 409 -22.51 -31.62 7.30
N ALA A 410 -22.35 -31.07 6.10
CA ALA A 410 -22.15 -31.85 4.88
C ALA A 410 -21.03 -31.24 4.04
N ARG A 411 -20.21 -32.09 3.43
CA ARG A 411 -19.19 -31.68 2.48
C ARG A 411 -19.57 -32.10 1.07
N TYR A 412 -19.40 -31.17 0.13
CA TYR A 412 -19.67 -31.36 -1.29
C TYR A 412 -18.38 -31.16 -2.09
N THR A 413 -18.23 -31.96 -3.13
CA THR A 413 -17.19 -31.80 -4.14
C THR A 413 -17.38 -30.50 -4.94
N THR A 414 -16.37 -30.11 -5.72
CA THR A 414 -16.44 -28.96 -6.63
C THR A 414 -17.51 -29.11 -7.74
N SER A 415 -18.03 -30.31 -7.99
CA SER A 415 -19.18 -30.58 -8.88
C SER A 415 -20.53 -30.58 -8.16
N GLY A 416 -20.55 -30.42 -6.84
CA GLY A 416 -21.78 -30.38 -6.04
C GLY A 416 -22.32 -31.73 -5.62
N ASP A 417 -21.60 -32.83 -5.89
CA ASP A 417 -21.91 -34.15 -5.35
C ASP A 417 -21.42 -34.24 -3.89
N LEU A 418 -22.12 -34.99 -3.03
CA LEU A 418 -21.64 -35.28 -1.67
C LEU A 418 -20.27 -35.95 -1.69
N ASP A 419 -19.35 -35.44 -0.88
CA ASP A 419 -18.00 -35.96 -0.78
C ASP A 419 -17.94 -37.14 0.20
N THR A 420 -18.03 -38.36 -0.34
CA THR A 420 -17.95 -39.60 0.45
C THR A 420 -16.61 -39.82 1.18
N THR A 421 -15.61 -38.96 1.02
CA THR A 421 -14.39 -39.01 1.84
C THR A 421 -14.57 -38.34 3.21
N PHE A 422 -15.58 -37.48 3.36
CA PHE A 422 -16.01 -36.88 4.62
C PHE A 422 -17.05 -37.78 5.30
N SER A 423 -16.82 -38.22 6.54
CA SER A 423 -17.74 -39.08 7.32
C SER A 423 -18.24 -40.33 6.57
N SER A 424 -17.48 -40.80 5.57
CA SER A 424 -17.78 -41.92 4.67
C SER A 424 -19.00 -41.79 3.73
N ASP A 425 -19.94 -40.87 3.99
CA ASP A 425 -21.13 -40.63 3.17
C ASP A 425 -21.36 -39.14 2.83
N GLY A 426 -20.44 -38.27 3.24
CA GLY A 426 -20.45 -36.83 3.00
C GLY A 426 -21.20 -36.01 4.05
N LYS A 427 -21.73 -36.61 5.12
CA LYS A 427 -22.56 -35.91 6.11
C LYS A 427 -22.30 -36.38 7.53
N THR A 428 -22.46 -35.48 8.49
CA THR A 428 -22.41 -35.79 9.92
C THR A 428 -23.55 -35.06 10.64
N THR A 429 -24.17 -35.74 11.61
CA THR A 429 -25.08 -35.13 12.57
C THR A 429 -24.52 -35.28 13.99
N THR A 430 -24.73 -34.28 14.82
CA THR A 430 -24.18 -34.20 16.18
C THR A 430 -25.23 -33.67 17.14
N ASP A 431 -25.64 -34.54 18.06
CA ASP A 431 -26.35 -34.18 19.29
C ASP A 431 -25.29 -33.69 20.30
N VAL A 432 -25.26 -32.38 20.57
CA VAL A 432 -24.18 -31.69 21.30
C VAL A 432 -24.11 -32.14 22.76
N ASN A 433 -25.19 -32.71 23.32
CA ASN A 433 -25.23 -33.16 24.72
C ASN A 433 -25.70 -34.62 24.92
N GLY A 434 -26.20 -35.28 23.89
CA GLY A 434 -26.81 -36.60 24.02
C GLY A 434 -28.12 -36.57 24.82
N ASP A 435 -28.75 -35.41 24.99
CA ASP A 435 -29.90 -35.21 25.89
C ASP A 435 -31.25 -35.20 25.17
N GLY A 436 -31.24 -35.27 23.83
CA GLY A 436 -32.42 -35.39 22.98
C GLY A 436 -33.23 -34.09 22.93
N HIS A 437 -32.54 -32.95 22.84
CA HIS A 437 -33.12 -31.62 22.76
C HIS A 437 -32.57 -30.83 21.56
N ASP A 438 -33.26 -29.74 21.22
CA ASP A 438 -32.96 -28.99 20.00
C ASP A 438 -31.59 -28.30 20.05
N ASP A 439 -30.68 -28.78 19.22
CA ASP A 439 -29.40 -28.20 18.84
C ASP A 439 -29.50 -27.60 17.44
N ARG A 440 -29.15 -26.32 17.30
CA ARG A 440 -29.19 -25.60 16.02
C ARG A 440 -27.89 -24.87 15.76
N ALA A 441 -27.15 -25.28 14.73
CA ALA A 441 -26.01 -24.52 14.24
C ALA A 441 -26.46 -23.40 13.30
N TYR A 442 -25.91 -22.20 13.48
CA TYR A 442 -26.20 -21.02 12.64
C TYR A 442 -24.97 -20.48 11.93
N GLY A 443 -23.78 -20.66 12.50
CA GLY A 443 -22.51 -20.23 11.93
C GLY A 443 -21.57 -21.40 11.69
N ILE A 444 -20.69 -21.23 10.70
CA ILE A 444 -19.63 -22.17 10.32
C ILE A 444 -18.35 -21.39 10.00
N ALA A 445 -17.19 -21.94 10.36
CA ALA A 445 -15.88 -21.42 9.97
C ALA A 445 -14.86 -22.57 9.78
N ILE A 446 -13.77 -22.29 9.07
CA ILE A 446 -12.59 -23.15 9.01
C ILE A 446 -11.59 -22.57 10.01
N ALA A 447 -11.17 -23.38 10.98
CA ALA A 447 -10.12 -23.02 11.92
C ALA A 447 -8.73 -23.13 11.26
N ASP A 448 -7.72 -22.50 11.85
CA ASP A 448 -6.34 -22.50 11.34
C ASP A 448 -5.71 -23.89 11.18
N ASN A 449 -6.17 -24.87 11.96
CA ASN A 449 -5.74 -26.25 11.81
C ASN A 449 -6.43 -26.97 10.64
N GLY A 450 -7.34 -26.31 9.91
CA GLY A 450 -8.16 -26.85 8.83
C GLY A 450 -9.50 -27.40 9.27
N ASN A 451 -9.74 -27.56 10.57
CA ASN A 451 -10.96 -28.21 11.06
C ASN A 451 -12.17 -27.28 10.95
N VAL A 452 -13.34 -27.88 10.74
CA VAL A 452 -14.59 -27.14 10.56
C VAL A 452 -15.23 -26.91 11.92
N ILE A 453 -15.56 -25.66 12.26
CA ILE A 453 -16.27 -25.30 13.48
C ILE A 453 -17.73 -24.99 13.12
N LEU A 454 -18.68 -25.62 13.82
CA LEU A 454 -20.08 -25.20 13.87
C LEU A 454 -20.40 -24.55 15.20
N ALA A 455 -21.22 -23.50 15.17
CA ALA A 455 -21.70 -22.85 16.39
C ALA A 455 -23.16 -22.40 16.30
N GLY A 456 -23.83 -22.40 17.44
CA GLY A 456 -25.22 -21.98 17.55
C GLY A 456 -25.78 -22.15 18.95
N THR A 457 -26.93 -22.83 19.05
CA THR A 457 -27.70 -23.00 20.30
C THR A 457 -27.95 -24.46 20.64
N SER A 458 -28.01 -24.80 21.93
CA SER A 458 -28.49 -26.09 22.45
C SER A 458 -29.52 -25.88 23.56
N ASP A 459 -30.74 -26.41 23.41
CA ASP A 459 -31.84 -26.23 24.38
C ASP A 459 -31.78 -27.27 25.52
N GLY A 460 -31.38 -26.89 26.74
CA GLY A 460 -31.34 -27.79 27.90
C GLY A 460 -32.68 -28.07 28.59
N GLY A 461 -33.82 -27.97 27.89
CA GLY A 461 -35.16 -28.19 28.46
C GLY A 461 -35.88 -26.91 28.90
N GLY A 462 -35.76 -25.85 28.10
CA GLY A 462 -36.39 -24.54 28.26
C GLY A 462 -35.41 -23.37 28.36
N ASP A 463 -34.13 -23.61 28.09
CA ASP A 463 -33.06 -22.62 28.12
C ASP A 463 -32.01 -22.97 27.06
N ALA A 464 -31.88 -22.13 26.04
CA ALA A 464 -30.90 -22.31 24.97
C ALA A 464 -29.55 -21.74 25.42
N ASP A 465 -28.49 -22.52 25.28
CA ASP A 465 -27.12 -22.09 25.58
C ASP A 465 -26.25 -22.10 24.32
N TRP A 466 -25.09 -21.46 24.38
CA TRP A 466 -24.09 -21.57 23.32
C TRP A 466 -23.62 -23.01 23.14
N ALA A 467 -23.63 -23.45 21.88
CA ALA A 467 -23.17 -24.76 21.48
C ALA A 467 -22.14 -24.63 20.35
N ILE A 468 -21.03 -25.36 20.48
CA ILE A 468 -19.92 -25.40 19.51
C ILE A 468 -19.54 -26.87 19.29
N ALA A 469 -19.30 -27.25 18.03
CA ALA A 469 -18.74 -28.55 17.68
C ALA A 469 -17.66 -28.36 16.61
N GLN A 470 -16.51 -29.04 16.76
CA GLN A 470 -15.44 -29.03 15.77
C GLN A 470 -15.30 -30.40 15.11
N TYR A 471 -15.13 -30.40 13.80
CA TYR A 471 -15.02 -31.60 12.96
C TYR A 471 -13.66 -31.62 12.28
N ASP A 472 -12.97 -32.75 12.34
CA ASP A 472 -11.71 -32.95 11.64
C ASP A 472 -11.94 -32.78 10.13
N SER A 473 -11.11 -31.97 9.48
CA SER A 473 -11.10 -31.87 8.02
C SER A 473 -9.71 -32.19 7.46
N SER A 474 -9.66 -33.05 6.44
CA SER A 474 -8.39 -33.37 5.75
C SER A 474 -7.94 -32.28 4.77
N THR A 475 -8.81 -31.31 4.51
CA THR A 475 -8.62 -30.15 3.66
C THR A 475 -8.40 -28.93 4.55
N GLY A 476 -7.18 -28.39 4.52
CA GLY A 476 -6.73 -27.28 5.38
C GLY A 476 -7.44 -25.95 5.07
N PRO A 477 -7.12 -24.87 5.82
CA PRO A 477 -7.63 -23.53 5.50
C PRO A 477 -7.15 -23.09 4.11
N ASP A 478 -7.80 -22.06 3.55
CA ASP A 478 -7.40 -21.44 2.28
C ASP A 478 -5.88 -21.20 2.21
N GLY A 479 -5.32 -21.19 1.00
CA GLY A 479 -3.99 -20.66 0.82
C GLY A 479 -3.95 -19.23 1.35
N SER A 480 -2.94 -18.89 2.14
CA SER A 480 -2.68 -17.51 2.54
C SER A 480 -1.23 -17.16 2.25
N ILE A 481 -0.97 -15.89 1.95
CA ILE A 481 0.39 -15.39 1.70
C ILE A 481 0.61 -14.21 2.65
N THR A 482 1.62 -14.34 3.51
CA THR A 482 2.08 -13.22 4.34
C THR A 482 3.16 -12.49 3.58
N MET A 483 2.97 -11.18 3.38
CA MET A 483 4.00 -10.26 2.90
C MET A 483 4.46 -9.38 4.06
N THR A 484 5.76 -9.45 4.37
CA THR A 484 6.38 -8.60 5.39
C THR A 484 7.36 -7.67 4.71
N ALA A 485 7.14 -6.36 4.85
CA ALA A 485 8.09 -5.36 4.42
C ALA A 485 9.20 -5.25 5.46
N PHE A 486 10.37 -4.87 4.99
CA PHE A 486 11.48 -4.46 5.82
C PHE A 486 11.95 -3.13 5.22
N GLY A 487 12.12 -2.12 6.06
CA GLY A 487 12.36 -0.74 5.60
C GLY A 487 11.76 0.28 6.55
N LYS A 488 12.37 1.46 6.65
CA LYS A 488 11.96 2.50 7.60
C LYS A 488 11.54 3.77 6.87
N PHE A 489 10.27 4.11 6.97
CA PHE A 489 9.66 5.33 6.44
C PHE A 489 9.00 6.12 7.57
N ARG A 490 9.43 7.37 7.77
CA ARG A 490 8.89 8.33 8.77
C ARG A 490 8.88 7.79 10.22
N LYS A 491 8.23 8.52 11.13
CA LYS A 491 8.08 8.28 12.59
C LYS A 491 7.51 6.92 12.99
N ASP A 492 7.28 6.04 12.05
CA ASP A 492 6.74 4.73 12.28
C ASP A 492 7.97 3.87 12.60
N ASP A 493 8.22 3.62 13.90
CA ASP A 493 9.20 2.64 14.39
C ASP A 493 8.81 1.19 13.94
N GLU A 494 7.99 1.03 12.89
CA GLU A 494 7.39 -0.19 12.35
C GLU A 494 7.91 -0.42 10.92
N ASP A 495 8.37 -1.63 10.62
CA ASP A 495 8.91 -2.03 9.30
C ASP A 495 7.76 -2.19 8.26
N SER A 496 7.14 -1.07 7.84
CA SER A 496 5.91 -1.08 7.05
C SER A 496 6.03 -0.54 5.61
N THR A 497 7.15 0.09 5.25
CA THR A 497 7.36 0.69 3.92
C THR A 497 8.82 0.55 3.49
N ILE A 498 9.04 0.21 2.22
CA ILE A 498 10.38 0.03 1.66
C ILE A 498 10.89 1.38 1.12
N ALA A 499 12.06 1.84 1.58
CA ALA A 499 12.69 3.07 1.10
C ALA A 499 14.00 2.75 0.36
N THR A 500 14.09 3.18 -0.91
CA THR A 500 15.21 2.87 -1.80
C THR A 500 15.74 4.10 -2.52
N HIS A 501 17.00 4.05 -2.92
CA HIS A 501 17.72 5.08 -3.66
C HIS A 501 18.60 4.41 -4.71
N GLU A 502 18.73 5.04 -5.86
CA GLU A 502 19.40 4.47 -7.03
C GLU A 502 20.92 4.30 -6.84
N ASP A 503 21.60 5.27 -6.19
CA ASP A 503 22.96 5.06 -5.70
C ASP A 503 22.95 4.13 -4.48
N PRO A 504 23.49 2.89 -4.59
CA PRO A 504 23.52 1.95 -3.48
C PRO A 504 24.39 2.41 -2.29
N ASN A 505 25.22 3.45 -2.48
CA ASN A 505 26.08 4.01 -1.44
C ASN A 505 25.38 5.07 -0.57
N VAL A 506 24.25 5.63 -1.05
CA VAL A 506 23.41 6.52 -0.25
C VAL A 506 22.64 5.63 0.72
N THR A 507 22.98 5.61 2.01
CA THR A 507 22.31 4.78 3.04
C THR A 507 21.41 5.56 3.99
N ALA A 508 21.30 6.87 3.77
CA ALA A 508 20.46 7.79 4.50
C ALA A 508 20.39 9.10 3.72
N VAL A 509 19.26 9.79 3.81
CA VAL A 509 19.07 11.13 3.26
C VAL A 509 18.78 12.10 4.41
N PRO A 510 18.95 13.42 4.22
CA PRO A 510 19.12 14.36 5.33
C PRO A 510 17.92 14.41 6.26
N GLY A 511 18.19 13.98 7.49
CA GLY A 511 17.24 13.81 8.57
C GLY A 511 17.75 12.76 9.57
N GLY A 512 18.39 11.70 9.06
CA GLY A 512 18.61 10.47 9.79
C GLY A 512 19.83 10.48 10.71
N TYR A 513 19.66 9.94 11.92
CA TYR A 513 20.73 9.77 12.89
C TYR A 513 21.61 8.55 12.59
N GLY A 514 22.91 8.65 12.84
CA GLY A 514 23.80 7.49 12.91
C GLY A 514 23.49 6.59 14.12
N SER A 515 23.93 5.34 14.08
CA SER A 515 23.60 4.29 15.08
C SER A 515 23.89 4.63 16.55
N ASP A 516 24.69 5.67 16.81
CA ASP A 516 25.20 6.01 18.13
C ASP A 516 24.65 7.35 18.68
N ASP A 517 23.76 8.02 17.94
CA ASP A 517 23.16 9.29 18.38
C ASP A 517 21.98 9.07 19.34
N THR A 518 21.99 9.78 20.47
CA THR A 518 20.90 9.72 21.45
C THR A 518 19.70 10.54 20.98
N ARG A 519 18.59 9.84 20.66
CA ARG A 519 17.26 10.39 20.29
C ARG A 519 16.83 11.56 21.20
N ASN A 520 16.53 12.72 20.61
CA ASN A 520 15.89 13.84 21.30
C ASN A 520 14.54 14.15 20.64
N SER A 521 13.46 14.04 21.41
CA SER A 521 12.05 14.15 20.98
C SER A 521 11.64 15.47 20.33
N ASN A 522 12.51 16.48 20.33
CA ASN A 522 12.23 17.82 19.80
C ASN A 522 12.92 18.11 18.46
N HIS A 523 13.65 17.14 17.89
CA HIS A 523 14.45 17.31 16.66
C HIS A 523 14.05 16.39 15.50
N GLU A 524 13.10 15.48 15.68
CA GLU A 524 12.51 14.76 14.54
C GLU A 524 11.68 15.72 13.69
N LYS A 525 12.13 15.98 12.46
CA LYS A 525 11.27 16.57 11.44
C LYS A 525 10.51 15.44 10.73
N ALA A 526 9.31 15.73 10.25
CA ALA A 526 8.40 14.76 9.64
C ALA A 526 8.90 14.11 8.32
N ASN A 527 10.13 14.39 7.88
CA ASN A 527 10.65 14.08 6.55
C ASN A 527 11.97 13.30 6.63
N ASP A 528 12.13 12.44 7.64
CA ASP A 528 13.35 11.66 7.86
C ASP A 528 13.21 10.26 7.23
N TYR A 529 14.22 9.79 6.48
CA TYR A 529 14.17 8.54 5.70
C TYR A 529 15.46 7.72 5.83
N VAL A 530 15.35 6.42 6.12
CA VAL A 530 16.45 5.47 5.97
C VAL A 530 16.30 4.81 4.60
N VAL A 531 16.76 5.50 3.56
CA VAL A 531 16.90 4.89 2.26
C VAL A 531 18.02 3.88 2.33
N ASN A 532 17.87 2.78 1.60
CA ASN A 532 19.01 1.96 1.27
C ASN A 532 19.70 1.20 2.45
N GLY A 533 18.94 0.86 3.49
CA GLY A 533 19.40 -0.01 4.59
C GLY A 533 19.66 -1.47 4.17
N THR A 534 20.12 -2.30 5.11
CA THR A 534 20.20 -3.77 4.94
C THR A 534 18.83 -4.42 4.72
N ASP A 535 17.79 -3.66 5.02
CA ASP A 535 16.45 -4.16 5.21
C ASP A 535 15.56 -3.81 4.02
N ARG A 536 16.05 -3.35 2.84
CA ARG A 536 15.26 -2.98 1.63
C ARG A 536 14.54 -4.15 0.94
N THR A 537 13.87 -4.95 1.74
CA THR A 537 13.40 -6.26 1.33
C THR A 537 11.95 -6.39 1.68
N PHE A 538 11.26 -7.22 0.93
CA PHE A 538 10.05 -7.84 1.43
C PHE A 538 10.27 -9.34 1.48
N SER A 539 9.53 -10.00 2.34
CA SER A 539 9.51 -11.45 2.36
C SER A 539 8.11 -11.97 2.13
N LEU A 540 8.02 -13.09 1.43
CA LEU A 540 6.80 -13.83 1.20
C LEU A 540 6.91 -15.21 1.83
N VAL A 541 5.85 -15.66 2.49
CA VAL A 541 5.70 -17.04 2.97
C VAL A 541 4.27 -17.50 2.76
N LEU A 542 4.10 -18.76 2.40
CA LEU A 542 2.80 -19.40 2.30
C LEU A 542 2.34 -19.86 3.70
N GLY A 543 1.10 -19.57 4.07
CA GLY A 543 0.50 -20.00 5.33
C GLY A 543 0.01 -21.46 5.33
N THR A 544 -0.25 -22.04 4.15
CA THR A 544 -0.74 -23.41 3.99
C THR A 544 0.14 -24.20 3.01
N GLN A 545 0.34 -25.50 3.27
CA GLN A 545 1.15 -26.35 2.38
C GLN A 545 0.42 -26.61 1.05
N PRO A 546 0.96 -26.21 -0.10
CA PRO A 546 0.35 -26.52 -1.38
C PRO A 546 0.66 -27.95 -1.83
N THR A 547 -0.24 -28.52 -2.63
CA THR A 547 -0.11 -29.84 -3.25
C THR A 547 0.70 -29.81 -4.55
N SER A 548 0.71 -28.67 -5.25
CA SER A 548 1.57 -28.31 -6.39
C SER A 548 2.34 -27.01 -6.12
N ASP A 549 3.03 -26.49 -7.13
CA ASP A 549 3.77 -25.23 -7.00
C ASP A 549 2.79 -24.05 -6.98
N VAL A 550 3.14 -22.97 -6.29
CA VAL A 550 2.41 -21.69 -6.24
C VAL A 550 3.34 -20.64 -6.80
N VAL A 551 2.90 -19.96 -7.86
CA VAL A 551 3.64 -18.89 -8.54
C VAL A 551 3.01 -17.56 -8.18
N VAL A 552 3.81 -16.64 -7.65
CA VAL A 552 3.38 -15.30 -7.24
C VAL A 552 4.07 -14.29 -8.13
N ASP A 553 3.32 -13.64 -9.01
CA ASP A 553 3.79 -12.58 -9.91
C ASP A 553 3.92 -11.25 -9.19
N PHE A 554 4.95 -10.50 -9.53
CA PHE A 554 5.17 -9.15 -9.03
C PHE A 554 4.76 -8.09 -10.06
N SER A 555 4.20 -6.98 -9.58
CA SER A 555 3.91 -5.79 -10.38
C SER A 555 4.05 -4.51 -9.54
N VAL A 556 3.99 -3.35 -10.20
CA VAL A 556 4.04 -2.04 -9.54
C VAL A 556 2.65 -1.41 -9.52
N GLY A 557 2.10 -1.23 -8.32
CA GLY A 557 0.81 -0.62 -8.06
C GLY A 557 0.90 0.84 -7.64
N SER A 558 -0.26 1.47 -7.44
CA SER A 558 -0.35 2.84 -6.91
C SER A 558 0.00 2.88 -5.42
N TRP A 559 0.58 4.00 -4.98
CA TRP A 559 0.82 4.31 -3.58
C TRP A 559 -0.48 4.33 -2.75
N SER A 560 -0.47 3.72 -1.56
CA SER A 560 -1.65 3.63 -0.71
C SER A 560 -1.82 4.79 0.29
N GLY A 561 -0.76 5.58 0.52
CA GLY A 561 -0.76 6.71 1.46
C GLY A 561 -1.26 8.06 0.90
N ASN A 562 -1.15 9.13 1.70
CA ASN A 562 -1.75 10.45 1.42
C ASN A 562 -0.77 11.55 1.01
N ASP A 563 0.48 11.18 0.68
CA ASP A 563 1.51 12.11 0.27
C ASP A 563 1.38 12.53 -1.21
N LEU A 564 1.83 13.74 -1.54
CA LEU A 564 1.79 14.30 -2.89
C LEU A 564 3.18 14.21 -3.53
N HIS A 565 3.56 13.02 -4.00
CA HIS A 565 4.75 12.79 -4.82
C HIS A 565 4.39 12.26 -6.21
N ALA A 566 5.36 12.23 -7.12
CA ALA A 566 5.17 11.62 -8.43
C ALA A 566 4.93 10.11 -8.26
N ALA A 567 4.09 9.52 -9.11
CA ALA A 567 3.87 8.08 -9.10
C ALA A 567 4.93 7.41 -9.96
N ALA A 568 5.58 6.36 -9.44
CA ALA A 568 6.49 5.56 -10.25
C ALA A 568 5.72 4.86 -11.38
N SER A 569 6.44 4.51 -12.43
CA SER A 569 6.05 3.66 -13.52
C SER A 569 5.48 2.33 -13.02
N THR A 570 4.29 2.03 -13.51
CA THR A 570 3.58 0.76 -13.24
C THR A 570 4.25 -0.46 -13.89
N SER A 571 5.30 -0.28 -14.68
CA SER A 571 6.02 -1.35 -15.38
C SER A 571 7.35 -1.68 -14.69
N LEU A 572 7.44 -2.89 -14.12
CA LEU A 572 8.70 -3.43 -13.58
C LEU A 572 9.82 -3.35 -14.62
N GLY A 573 10.99 -2.89 -14.18
CA GLY A 573 12.18 -2.66 -15.01
C GLY A 573 12.29 -1.27 -15.63
N THR A 574 11.33 -0.37 -15.36
CA THR A 574 11.48 1.06 -15.71
C THR A 574 12.17 1.77 -14.56
N ASP A 575 11.50 1.86 -13.41
CA ASP A 575 11.99 2.65 -12.26
C ASP A 575 12.47 1.75 -11.12
N LEU A 576 12.03 0.48 -11.09
CA LEU A 576 12.49 -0.53 -10.14
C LEU A 576 12.50 -1.94 -10.73
N VAL A 577 13.42 -2.76 -10.23
CA VAL A 577 13.46 -4.20 -10.40
C VAL A 577 13.40 -4.89 -9.04
N ILE A 578 13.01 -6.17 -9.05
CA ILE A 578 12.99 -7.01 -7.86
C ILE A 578 14.05 -8.08 -8.04
N GLU A 579 14.91 -8.25 -7.05
CA GLU A 579 15.96 -9.27 -7.04
C GLU A 579 15.68 -10.34 -5.99
N ASP A 580 15.98 -11.60 -6.32
CA ASP A 580 15.95 -12.69 -5.35
C ASP A 580 17.20 -12.67 -4.43
N SER A 581 17.25 -13.58 -3.45
CA SER A 581 18.40 -13.74 -2.56
C SER A 581 19.75 -14.06 -3.26
N GLY A 582 19.71 -14.39 -4.56
CA GLY A 582 20.87 -14.63 -5.40
C GLY A 582 21.27 -13.43 -6.26
N GLU A 583 20.70 -12.23 -6.01
CA GLU A 583 20.93 -11.00 -6.78
C GLU A 583 20.52 -11.16 -8.26
N THR A 584 19.52 -12.01 -8.54
CA THR A 584 18.97 -12.19 -9.88
C THR A 584 17.64 -11.45 -9.99
N THR A 585 17.49 -10.61 -11.00
CA THR A 585 16.21 -9.95 -11.29
C THR A 585 15.11 -10.98 -11.60
N VAL A 586 14.01 -10.89 -10.88
CA VAL A 586 12.85 -11.77 -10.99
C VAL A 586 11.57 -10.94 -11.16
N THR A 587 10.59 -11.52 -11.85
CA THR A 587 9.23 -10.96 -11.96
C THR A 587 8.21 -11.81 -11.22
N SER A 588 8.62 -12.92 -10.63
CA SER A 588 7.77 -13.81 -9.85
C SER A 588 8.57 -14.65 -8.86
N ALA A 589 7.87 -15.20 -7.88
CA ALA A 589 8.38 -16.16 -6.91
C ALA A 589 7.67 -17.50 -7.08
N THR A 590 8.37 -18.62 -6.84
CA THR A 590 7.76 -19.95 -6.84
C THR A 590 7.94 -20.62 -5.48
N PHE A 591 6.83 -21.04 -4.89
CA PHE A 591 6.78 -21.88 -3.71
C PHE A 591 6.38 -23.29 -4.13
N THR A 592 7.03 -24.27 -3.55
CA THR A 592 6.80 -25.70 -3.80
C THR A 592 6.34 -26.34 -2.50
N ASN A 593 5.81 -27.56 -2.58
CA ASN A 593 5.49 -28.37 -1.41
C ASN A 593 6.68 -28.53 -0.42
N GLY A 594 7.93 -28.35 -0.86
CA GLY A 594 9.14 -28.49 -0.03
C GLY A 594 9.67 -27.20 0.61
N ASN A 595 9.23 -26.01 0.17
CA ASN A 595 9.73 -24.71 0.67
C ASN A 595 8.62 -23.68 0.95
N TRP A 596 7.35 -24.05 0.86
CA TRP A 596 6.19 -23.16 1.10
C TRP A 596 6.27 -22.38 2.42
N ASN A 597 6.66 -23.06 3.51
CA ASN A 597 6.76 -22.48 4.86
C ASN A 597 8.10 -21.81 5.14
N SER A 598 8.97 -21.70 4.13
CA SER A 598 10.24 -21.00 4.24
C SER A 598 10.07 -19.62 3.61
N SER A 599 10.19 -18.58 4.44
CA SER A 599 10.17 -17.20 3.98
C SER A 599 11.21 -16.99 2.87
N GLN A 600 10.74 -16.50 1.72
CA GLN A 600 11.56 -16.09 0.59
C GLN A 600 11.69 -14.57 0.62
N THR A 601 12.93 -14.08 0.68
CA THR A 601 13.23 -12.65 0.75
C THR A 601 13.63 -12.12 -0.62
N PHE A 602 13.07 -10.97 -0.98
CA PHE A 602 13.31 -10.26 -2.22
C PHE A 602 13.79 -8.85 -1.92
N THR A 603 14.73 -8.33 -2.71
CA THR A 603 15.25 -6.98 -2.60
C THR A 603 14.62 -6.09 -3.65
N VAL A 604 14.16 -4.91 -3.26
CA VAL A 604 13.70 -3.89 -4.21
C VAL A 604 14.88 -3.01 -4.58
N VAL A 605 15.16 -2.92 -5.89
CA VAL A 605 16.30 -2.21 -6.44
C VAL A 605 15.81 -1.19 -7.45
N PRO A 606 16.06 0.11 -7.28
CA PRO A 606 15.75 1.10 -8.30
C PRO A 606 16.48 0.76 -9.60
N ALA A 607 15.78 0.88 -10.71
CA ALA A 607 16.38 0.71 -12.01
C ALA A 607 17.14 1.98 -12.36
N GLN A 608 18.42 1.85 -12.71
CA GLN A 608 19.23 2.96 -13.18
C GLN A 608 18.82 3.28 -14.61
N ASP A 609 18.42 4.53 -14.87
CA ASP A 609 18.19 4.99 -16.22
C ASP A 609 19.02 6.25 -16.55
N GLY A 610 18.46 7.30 -17.09
CA GLY A 610 19.19 8.55 -17.35
C GLY A 610 18.26 9.74 -17.40
N VAL A 611 17.06 9.58 -16.85
CA VAL A 611 16.05 10.59 -16.62
C VAL A 611 16.13 10.94 -15.13
N VAL A 612 15.74 12.15 -14.73
CA VAL A 612 15.72 12.54 -13.31
C VAL A 612 14.26 12.70 -12.89
N GLU A 613 13.79 11.76 -12.09
CA GLU A 613 12.38 11.62 -11.70
C GLU A 613 12.13 12.20 -10.29
N GLY A 614 13.17 12.27 -9.46
CA GLY A 614 13.10 12.76 -8.09
C GLY A 614 12.52 11.73 -7.12
N VAL A 615 11.64 12.17 -6.21
CA VAL A 615 10.98 11.26 -5.26
C VAL A 615 9.69 10.73 -5.87
N GLU A 616 9.64 9.41 -6.02
CA GLU A 616 8.49 8.68 -6.54
C GLU A 616 7.91 7.72 -5.50
N GLN A 617 6.62 7.43 -5.64
CA GLN A 617 5.88 6.54 -4.76
C GLN A 617 5.12 5.48 -5.56
N ALA A 618 5.15 4.25 -5.05
CA ALA A 618 4.43 3.13 -5.61
C ALA A 618 4.13 2.07 -4.54
N SER A 619 3.53 0.96 -4.95
CA SER A 619 3.46 -0.27 -4.16
C SER A 619 4.01 -1.45 -4.95
N ILE A 620 4.68 -2.38 -4.28
CA ILE A 620 4.98 -3.70 -4.84
C ILE A 620 3.76 -4.57 -4.60
N VAL A 621 3.15 -5.06 -5.68
CA VAL A 621 1.96 -5.91 -5.64
C VAL A 621 2.34 -7.33 -6.02
N ALA A 622 2.05 -8.27 -5.12
CA ALA A 622 2.23 -9.70 -5.30
C ALA A 622 0.87 -10.36 -5.58
N THR A 623 0.73 -11.03 -6.73
CA THR A 623 -0.52 -11.65 -7.18
C THR A 623 -0.27 -13.12 -7.52
N VAL A 624 -1.14 -14.02 -7.09
CA VAL A 624 -1.04 -15.44 -7.45
C VAL A 624 -1.35 -15.61 -8.95
N ASP A 625 -0.43 -16.22 -9.70
CA ASP A 625 -0.67 -16.65 -11.09
C ASP A 625 -1.57 -17.89 -11.08
N GLN A 626 -2.85 -17.65 -11.33
CA GLN A 626 -3.93 -18.65 -11.28
C GLN A 626 -3.74 -19.79 -12.29
N ASP A 627 -3.04 -19.55 -13.41
CA ASP A 627 -2.85 -20.58 -14.43
C ASP A 627 -1.67 -21.51 -14.10
N ALA A 628 -0.76 -21.08 -13.22
CA ALA A 628 0.49 -21.76 -12.91
C ALA A 628 0.60 -22.22 -11.45
N SER A 629 -0.37 -21.87 -10.60
CA SER A 629 -0.37 -22.14 -9.17
C SER A 629 -1.27 -23.32 -8.79
N ASP A 630 -1.11 -23.79 -7.55
CA ASP A 630 -2.08 -24.67 -6.91
C ASP A 630 -3.40 -23.93 -6.70
N ASP A 631 -4.51 -24.56 -7.11
CA ASP A 631 -5.88 -24.08 -6.92
C ASP A 631 -6.16 -23.63 -5.47
N LEU A 632 -5.42 -24.19 -4.49
CA LEU A 632 -5.39 -23.78 -3.08
C LEU A 632 -5.21 -22.27 -2.86
N TYR A 633 -4.48 -21.61 -3.76
CA TYR A 633 -4.10 -20.21 -3.66
C TYR A 633 -4.92 -19.29 -4.57
N ASP A 634 -5.93 -19.83 -5.25
CA ASP A 634 -6.71 -19.05 -6.22
C ASP A 634 -7.55 -17.94 -5.55
N THR A 635 -7.90 -18.09 -4.26
CA THR A 635 -8.68 -17.10 -3.49
C THR A 635 -7.83 -15.97 -2.95
N VAL A 636 -6.50 -16.10 -2.98
CA VAL A 636 -5.61 -15.12 -2.39
C VAL A 636 -5.67 -13.84 -3.20
N SER A 637 -6.28 -12.82 -2.60
CA SER A 637 -6.28 -11.47 -3.13
C SER A 637 -4.85 -10.95 -3.26
N ALA A 638 -4.61 -10.07 -4.24
CA ALA A 638 -3.32 -9.43 -4.39
C ALA A 638 -2.94 -8.72 -3.07
N ILE A 639 -1.73 -8.99 -2.59
CA ILE A 639 -1.16 -8.34 -1.42
C ILE A 639 -0.13 -7.33 -1.87
N SER A 640 0.05 -6.26 -1.11
CA SER A 640 0.99 -5.21 -1.49
C SER A 640 1.70 -4.59 -0.31
N THR A 641 2.89 -4.05 -0.58
CA THR A 641 3.60 -3.17 0.34
C THR A 641 4.01 -1.89 -0.37
N ASP A 642 4.03 -0.80 0.37
CA ASP A 642 4.39 0.51 -0.16
C ASP A 642 5.91 0.64 -0.35
N VAL A 643 6.31 1.33 -1.41
CA VAL A 643 7.69 1.64 -1.75
C VAL A 643 7.87 3.13 -2.10
N VAL A 644 8.97 3.70 -1.63
CA VAL A 644 9.44 5.03 -2.00
C VAL A 644 10.79 4.90 -2.70
N ILE A 645 10.89 5.57 -3.85
CA ILE A 645 12.05 5.55 -4.74
C ILE A 645 12.62 6.97 -4.80
N TRP A 646 13.94 7.08 -4.76
CA TRP A 646 14.65 8.31 -5.03
C TRP A 646 15.62 8.08 -6.20
N ASP A 647 15.41 8.84 -7.27
CA ASP A 647 16.17 8.91 -8.52
C ASP A 647 16.88 10.28 -8.66
N ASP A 648 18.18 10.28 -8.98
CA ASP A 648 19.03 11.46 -9.16
C ASP A 648 20.00 11.43 -10.38
N ASP A 649 19.68 10.67 -11.44
CA ASP A 649 20.58 10.30 -12.54
C ASP A 649 21.12 11.52 -13.36
N HIS A 650 22.39 11.92 -13.20
CA HIS A 650 22.96 13.08 -13.93
C HIS A 650 24.05 12.73 -14.96
N ASN A 651 23.80 13.05 -16.24
CA ASN A 651 24.81 13.09 -17.31
C ASN A 651 24.56 14.28 -18.27
N VAL A 652 25.14 15.45 -17.98
CA VAL A 652 24.84 16.68 -18.77
C VAL A 652 25.84 16.95 -19.88
N THR A 653 25.32 17.14 -21.10
CA THR A 653 26.06 17.62 -22.29
C THR A 653 25.72 19.10 -22.55
N SER A 654 26.63 20.01 -22.14
CA SER A 654 26.72 21.45 -22.48
C SER A 654 25.43 22.29 -22.58
N GLY A 655 25.25 23.24 -21.65
CA GLY A 655 24.19 24.25 -21.63
C GLY A 655 24.05 24.83 -20.22
N PHE A 656 23.33 25.94 -20.04
CA PHE A 656 23.00 26.44 -18.69
C PHE A 656 22.28 25.35 -17.91
N ASP A 657 22.82 24.95 -16.77
CA ASP A 657 22.12 24.05 -15.88
C ASP A 657 21.59 24.80 -14.65
N TYR A 658 20.41 24.37 -14.23
CA TYR A 658 19.66 25.03 -13.16
C TYR A 658 19.99 24.35 -11.84
N VAL A 659 20.84 24.95 -11.01
CA VAL A 659 21.11 24.44 -9.66
C VAL A 659 19.99 24.91 -8.72
N ALA A 660 18.80 24.32 -8.86
CA ALA A 660 17.75 24.44 -7.85
C ALA A 660 18.01 23.41 -6.75
N GLY A 661 18.25 23.87 -5.52
CA GLY A 661 18.63 22.98 -4.43
C GLY A 661 17.46 22.23 -3.77
N ALA A 662 17.66 20.94 -3.52
CA ALA A 662 17.90 20.41 -2.18
C ALA A 662 19.26 19.68 -2.25
N VAL A 663 20.07 19.70 -1.19
CA VAL A 663 21.36 18.99 -1.21
C VAL A 663 21.49 18.19 0.07
N ASP A 664 21.96 16.94 -0.02
CA ASP A 664 22.10 16.11 1.16
C ASP A 664 23.15 16.65 2.17
N GLY A 665 23.02 16.23 3.43
CA GLY A 665 23.11 17.16 4.56
C GLY A 665 24.51 17.37 5.14
N LEU A 666 25.40 18.03 4.42
CA LEU A 666 26.35 18.95 5.05
C LEU A 666 26.39 20.24 4.22
N SER A 667 25.89 21.29 4.85
CA SER A 667 26.07 22.66 4.41
C SER A 667 27.44 22.89 3.76
N LEU A 668 27.41 23.38 2.52
CA LEU A 668 27.97 24.70 2.30
C LEU A 668 26.92 25.59 1.68
N LYS A 669 26.55 26.62 2.45
CA LYS A 669 25.80 27.79 1.97
C LYS A 669 26.58 28.38 0.79
N GLY A 670 26.25 27.95 -0.43
CA GLY A 670 26.60 28.60 -1.68
C GLY A 670 25.56 29.65 -2.11
N PHE A 671 24.47 29.79 -1.36
CA PHE A 671 23.27 30.62 -1.60
C PHE A 671 22.12 29.85 -2.29
N PRO A 672 20.90 29.81 -1.71
CA PRO A 672 19.73 29.04 -2.21
C PRO A 672 19.17 29.41 -3.61
N SER A 673 19.90 30.18 -4.40
CA SER A 673 19.36 30.86 -5.58
C SER A 673 20.41 31.11 -6.66
N GLU A 674 21.46 30.29 -6.71
CA GLU A 674 22.59 30.44 -7.63
C GLU A 674 22.47 29.57 -8.89
N VAL A 675 22.69 30.16 -10.07
CA VAL A 675 22.80 29.48 -11.37
C VAL A 675 24.24 29.62 -11.84
N VAL A 676 24.93 28.52 -12.12
CA VAL A 676 26.32 28.51 -12.59
C VAL A 676 26.35 28.15 -14.09
N TYR A 677 27.08 28.94 -14.86
CA TYR A 677 27.36 28.66 -16.26
C TYR A 677 28.50 27.64 -16.33
N LEU A 678 28.19 26.43 -16.82
CA LEU A 678 29.14 25.31 -16.89
C LEU A 678 30.13 25.40 -18.06
N ASP A 679 29.96 26.39 -18.93
CA ASP A 679 30.93 26.74 -19.95
C ASP A 679 31.83 27.85 -19.40
N TYR A 680 33.14 27.76 -19.67
CA TYR A 680 34.14 28.60 -19.02
C TYR A 680 34.61 29.69 -19.98
N MET A 681 34.91 30.87 -19.44
CA MET A 681 35.55 31.94 -20.20
C MET A 681 37.00 31.55 -20.51
N GLU A 682 37.44 31.71 -21.77
CA GLU A 682 38.84 31.60 -22.19
C GLU A 682 39.57 32.97 -22.11
N PRO A 683 40.91 33.00 -21.95
CA PRO A 683 41.64 34.27 -21.92
C PRO A 683 41.48 35.02 -23.25
N GLY A 684 41.01 36.26 -23.16
CA GLY A 684 40.68 37.10 -24.31
C GLY A 684 39.19 37.12 -24.65
N GLU A 685 38.39 36.19 -24.14
CA GLU A 685 36.94 36.20 -24.37
C GLU A 685 36.22 37.33 -23.62
N GLN A 686 35.05 37.66 -24.14
CA GLN A 686 34.18 38.70 -23.63
C GLN A 686 32.78 38.13 -23.39
N TYR A 687 32.24 38.40 -22.22
CA TYR A 687 30.83 38.18 -21.90
C TYR A 687 30.09 39.49 -21.67
N LEU A 688 28.88 39.54 -22.20
CA LEU A 688 27.88 40.56 -21.88
C LEU A 688 26.89 39.94 -20.90
N ILE A 689 26.72 40.54 -19.73
CA ILE A 689 25.79 40.10 -18.70
C ILE A 689 24.78 41.22 -18.43
N ASP A 690 23.49 40.94 -18.58
CA ASP A 690 22.38 41.85 -18.26
C ASP A 690 21.69 41.39 -16.96
N PRO A 691 22.15 41.81 -15.76
CA PRO A 691 21.54 41.42 -14.51
C PRO A 691 20.32 42.30 -14.23
N ASN A 692 19.12 41.69 -14.21
CA ASN A 692 17.90 42.38 -13.76
C ASN A 692 17.96 42.77 -12.27
N ASP A 693 17.04 43.64 -11.87
CA ASP A 693 16.91 44.13 -10.50
C ASP A 693 16.62 42.98 -9.53
N GLY A 694 17.63 42.53 -8.77
CA GLY A 694 17.51 41.36 -7.89
C GLY A 694 18.57 40.27 -8.09
N VAL A 695 19.54 40.47 -8.99
CA VAL A 695 20.57 39.47 -9.31
C VAL A 695 21.99 39.97 -8.97
N GLY A 696 22.80 39.13 -8.33
CA GLY A 696 24.25 39.31 -8.18
C GLY A 696 25.02 38.37 -9.11
N VAL A 697 26.22 38.76 -9.55
CA VAL A 697 27.08 37.94 -10.43
C VAL A 697 28.34 37.50 -9.67
N ARG A 698 28.77 36.25 -9.91
CA ARG A 698 29.99 35.64 -9.38
C ARG A 698 30.85 35.06 -10.49
N TRP A 699 32.11 34.80 -10.16
CA TRP A 699 33.02 34.06 -11.01
C TRP A 699 33.89 33.12 -10.17
N TYR A 700 34.35 32.03 -10.78
CA TYR A 700 35.14 30.99 -10.15
C TYR A 700 36.36 30.65 -10.99
N CYS A 701 37.50 30.52 -10.32
CA CYS A 701 38.77 30.11 -10.94
C CYS A 701 39.02 28.65 -10.60
N ILE A 702 39.03 27.77 -11.59
CA ILE A 702 38.99 26.32 -11.39
C ILE A 702 40.12 25.63 -12.17
N ASP A 703 41.02 24.94 -11.47
CA ASP A 703 42.03 24.08 -12.11
C ASP A 703 41.33 22.85 -12.74
N PRO A 704 41.36 22.68 -14.08
CA PRO A 704 40.68 21.59 -14.77
C PRO A 704 41.18 20.20 -14.35
N THR A 705 42.44 20.11 -13.95
CA THR A 705 43.04 18.85 -13.49
C THR A 705 42.47 18.45 -12.14
N ALA A 706 42.30 19.43 -11.26
CA ALA A 706 41.74 19.22 -9.94
C ALA A 706 40.22 18.97 -10.00
N LEU A 707 39.50 19.65 -10.89
CA LEU A 707 38.09 19.38 -11.20
C LEU A 707 37.89 17.94 -11.69
N ALA A 708 38.69 17.49 -12.67
CA ALA A 708 38.62 16.11 -13.16
C ALA A 708 38.97 15.07 -12.09
N THR A 709 39.85 15.41 -11.14
CA THR A 709 40.19 14.54 -10.00
C THR A 709 39.06 14.46 -8.97
N ALA A 710 38.21 15.49 -8.91
CA ALA A 710 37.08 15.61 -7.99
C ALA A 710 35.76 15.04 -8.54
N GLY A 711 35.78 14.30 -9.65
CA GLY A 711 34.58 13.70 -10.25
C GLY A 711 34.02 14.49 -11.44
N GLY A 712 34.58 15.66 -11.76
CA GLY A 712 34.19 16.46 -12.92
C GLY A 712 32.99 17.38 -12.69
N ASP A 713 32.29 17.25 -11.55
CA ASP A 713 31.21 18.16 -11.18
C ASP A 713 31.75 19.50 -10.69
N VAL A 714 31.33 20.57 -11.37
CA VAL A 714 31.77 21.92 -11.08
C VAL A 714 31.19 22.39 -9.75
N GLY A 715 29.94 22.09 -9.41
CA GLY A 715 29.28 22.51 -8.18
C GLY A 715 29.90 21.88 -6.91
N ASP A 716 30.17 20.58 -6.94
CA ASP A 716 30.81 19.82 -5.88
C ASP A 716 32.27 20.20 -5.71
N TYR A 717 33.00 20.40 -6.82
CA TYR A 717 34.36 20.89 -6.75
C TYR A 717 34.39 22.30 -6.14
N ILE A 718 33.48 23.18 -6.55
CA ILE A 718 33.25 24.50 -5.96
C ILE A 718 32.96 24.41 -4.45
N GLY A 719 32.08 23.49 -4.04
CA GLY A 719 31.77 23.19 -2.64
C GLY A 719 33.00 22.74 -1.85
N SER A 720 33.77 21.79 -2.40
CA SER A 720 34.99 21.25 -1.79
C SER A 720 36.08 22.31 -1.57
N LEU A 721 36.19 23.27 -2.48
CA LEU A 721 37.12 24.38 -2.34
C LEU A 721 36.65 25.40 -1.29
N GLY A 722 35.33 25.52 -1.09
CA GLY A 722 34.70 26.23 0.03
C GLY A 722 35.07 25.62 1.39
N GLU A 723 35.05 24.29 1.52
CA GLU A 723 35.48 23.56 2.72
C GLU A 723 36.98 23.69 3.00
N ALA A 724 37.80 23.69 1.95
CA ALA A 724 39.24 23.92 2.03
C ALA A 724 39.59 25.42 2.25
N GLY A 725 38.57 26.30 2.22
CA GLY A 725 38.69 27.73 2.45
C GLY A 725 39.46 28.49 1.37
N VAL A 726 39.45 28.06 0.11
CA VAL A 726 40.40 28.51 -0.93
C VAL A 726 39.97 29.81 -1.65
N TRP A 727 38.82 30.43 -1.35
CA TRP A 727 38.12 31.32 -2.31
C TRP A 727 38.06 32.83 -2.03
N ALA A 728 37.69 33.59 -3.09
CA ALA A 728 37.71 35.05 -3.20
C ALA A 728 36.34 35.72 -3.48
N SER A 729 35.98 36.65 -2.58
CA SER A 729 35.08 37.83 -2.65
C SER A 729 33.53 37.70 -2.62
N GLN A 730 32.91 38.46 -1.68
CA GLN A 730 31.52 38.96 -1.74
C GLN A 730 31.34 40.19 -0.83
N LEU A 731 30.70 41.29 -1.28
CA LEU A 731 30.19 42.36 -0.39
C LEU A 731 28.72 42.67 -0.70
N TRP A 732 27.89 42.75 0.35
CA TRP A 732 26.52 43.27 0.32
C TRP A 732 26.47 44.76 0.69
N ILE A 733 25.67 45.55 -0.03
CA ILE A 733 25.49 47.00 0.22
C ILE A 733 24.32 47.23 1.19
N GLY A 734 24.56 48.01 2.26
CA GLY A 734 23.52 48.55 3.14
C GLY A 734 23.54 48.00 4.58
N ASN A 735 22.90 48.73 5.52
CA ASN A 735 22.82 48.37 6.94
C ASN A 735 21.90 47.16 7.25
N ASN A 736 21.44 46.42 6.23
CA ASN A 736 20.63 45.23 6.42
C ASN A 736 21.56 44.02 6.60
N ILE A 737 21.99 43.86 7.85
CA ILE A 737 22.67 42.69 8.35
C ILE A 737 21.67 41.53 8.35
N ASP A 738 21.99 40.43 7.68
CA ASP A 738 21.36 39.13 7.90
C ASP A 738 21.42 38.83 9.42
N HIS A 739 20.24 38.70 10.02
CA HIS A 739 20.04 38.54 11.47
C HIS A 739 19.73 37.08 11.86
N ASP A 740 20.02 36.07 11.01
CA ASP A 740 19.78 34.65 11.30
C ASP A 740 21.04 33.79 11.50
N GLY A 741 22.22 34.42 11.48
CA GLY A 741 23.36 33.94 12.28
C GLY A 741 24.43 33.13 11.55
N ASN A 742 24.39 32.96 10.23
CA ASN A 742 25.50 32.28 9.53
C ASN A 742 26.61 33.24 9.02
N THR A 743 26.33 34.51 8.78
CA THR A 743 27.31 35.42 8.14
C THR A 743 28.52 35.82 8.99
N SER A 744 28.45 35.71 10.33
CA SER A 744 29.56 36.09 11.22
C SER A 744 30.65 35.02 11.38
N TRP A 745 30.28 33.74 11.28
CA TRP A 745 31.22 32.62 11.29
C TRP A 745 32.05 32.60 10.00
N TRP A 746 31.37 32.69 8.85
CA TRP A 746 31.98 32.80 7.53
C TRP A 746 32.88 34.03 7.38
N ARG A 747 32.44 35.22 7.82
CA ARG A 747 33.29 36.44 7.82
C ARG A 747 34.67 36.25 8.48
N SER A 748 34.76 35.42 9.51
CA SER A 748 36.01 35.17 10.23
C SER A 748 36.94 34.19 9.51
N GLN A 749 36.39 33.22 8.75
CA GLN A 749 37.15 32.27 7.94
C GLN A 749 37.79 32.93 6.71
N PHE A 750 37.20 34.02 6.21
CA PHE A 750 37.58 34.62 4.93
C PHE A 750 38.46 35.89 5.02
N ALA A 751 38.81 36.38 6.22
CA ALA A 751 39.43 37.69 6.44
C ALA A 751 40.85 37.91 5.86
N ASN A 752 41.47 36.90 5.24
CA ASN A 752 42.87 36.95 4.76
C ASN A 752 43.07 36.52 3.29
N LYS A 753 42.00 36.36 2.50
CA LYS A 753 42.09 35.83 1.12
C LYS A 753 41.47 36.76 0.08
N ASN A 754 42.32 37.52 -0.63
CA ASN A 754 42.04 38.29 -1.86
C ASN A 754 40.64 38.91 -2.01
N TRP A 755 40.28 39.78 -1.08
CA TRP A 755 39.08 40.62 -1.19
C TRP A 755 39.38 41.85 -2.04
N THR A 756 38.62 42.04 -3.13
CA THR A 756 38.53 43.36 -3.78
C THR A 756 37.36 44.11 -3.12
N SER A 757 37.60 45.32 -2.60
CA SER A 757 36.55 46.18 -2.02
C SER A 757 35.58 46.63 -3.11
N LEU A 758 34.35 46.09 -3.11
CA LEU A 758 33.36 46.25 -4.18
C LEU A 758 32.48 47.51 -4.04
N SER A 759 33.06 48.69 -3.78
CA SER A 759 32.28 49.95 -3.87
C SER A 759 31.77 50.28 -5.28
N ASN A 760 32.16 49.49 -6.30
CA ASN A 760 31.97 49.79 -7.72
C ASN A 760 31.09 48.77 -8.46
N PHE A 761 30.56 47.76 -7.74
CA PHE A 761 29.51 46.86 -8.24
C PHE A 761 28.14 47.40 -7.80
N ASP A 762 27.93 48.70 -8.03
CA ASP A 762 26.68 49.36 -7.64
C ASP A 762 25.64 49.13 -8.75
N PHE A 763 24.76 48.16 -8.56
CA PHE A 763 23.57 47.93 -9.42
C PHE A 763 22.48 48.97 -9.17
N SER A 764 22.83 50.22 -8.87
CA SER A 764 21.87 51.21 -8.40
C SER A 764 20.86 51.59 -9.48
N SER A 765 19.73 50.89 -9.48
CA SER A 765 18.42 51.29 -10.01
C SER A 765 18.27 51.48 -11.53
N HIS A 766 18.86 50.64 -12.37
CA HIS A 766 18.69 50.72 -13.84
C HIS A 766 18.13 49.44 -14.46
N THR A 767 17.12 49.59 -15.32
CA THR A 767 16.36 48.50 -15.97
C THR A 767 16.88 48.14 -17.37
N THR A 768 18.07 48.60 -17.77
CA THR A 768 18.56 48.46 -19.18
C THR A 768 20.09 48.46 -19.34
N ALA A 769 20.90 48.21 -18.31
CA ALA A 769 22.36 48.32 -18.42
C ALA A 769 23.04 46.94 -18.47
N VAL A 770 23.56 46.56 -19.63
CA VAL A 770 24.41 45.40 -19.80
C VAL A 770 25.82 45.72 -19.26
N GLN A 771 26.43 44.77 -18.58
CA GLN A 771 27.79 44.88 -18.08
C GLN A 771 28.68 43.93 -18.87
N GLN A 772 29.78 44.46 -19.36
CA GLN A 772 30.77 43.70 -20.11
C GLN A 772 31.87 43.21 -19.17
N TYR A 773 32.24 41.94 -19.34
CA TYR A 773 33.28 41.24 -18.61
C TYR A 773 34.31 40.69 -19.60
N VAL A 774 35.59 40.87 -19.31
CA VAL A 774 36.70 40.41 -20.17
C VAL A 774 37.76 39.71 -19.32
N TRP A 775 38.10 38.47 -19.68
CA TRP A 775 39.23 37.79 -19.06
C TRP A 775 40.52 38.18 -19.76
N GLY A 776 41.41 38.87 -19.05
CA GLY A 776 42.69 39.26 -19.60
C GLY A 776 43.63 38.07 -19.79
N SER A 777 44.52 38.18 -20.77
CA SER A 777 45.67 37.29 -20.96
C SER A 777 46.64 37.30 -19.77
N ASP A 778 46.51 38.28 -18.86
CA ASP A 778 47.21 38.36 -17.59
C ASP A 778 46.48 37.64 -16.44
N GLY A 779 45.40 36.91 -16.75
CA GLY A 779 44.61 36.12 -15.80
C GLY A 779 43.64 36.95 -14.97
N LYS A 780 43.57 38.28 -15.15
CA LYS A 780 42.66 39.14 -14.41
C LYS A 780 41.32 39.32 -15.11
N LEU A 781 40.24 39.29 -14.34
CA LEU A 781 38.92 39.63 -14.83
C LEU A 781 38.69 41.15 -14.73
N ARG A 782 38.25 41.78 -15.82
CA ARG A 782 37.94 43.21 -15.93
C ARG A 782 36.48 43.41 -16.28
N TRP A 783 35.88 44.53 -15.86
CA TRP A 783 34.50 44.86 -16.21
C TRP A 783 34.24 46.35 -16.42
N ASN A 784 33.25 46.66 -17.27
CA ASN A 784 32.79 47.99 -17.65
C ASN A 784 31.27 48.01 -17.87
N ASP A 785 30.62 49.15 -17.62
CA ASP A 785 29.21 49.33 -17.97
C ASP A 785 29.02 49.61 -19.47
N ASP A 786 27.75 49.68 -19.90
CA ASP A 786 27.33 50.03 -21.27
C ASP A 786 27.89 51.38 -21.79
N SER A 787 28.44 52.24 -20.93
CA SER A 787 29.10 53.47 -21.35
C SER A 787 30.56 53.25 -21.80
N GLY A 788 31.07 52.02 -21.65
CA GLY A 788 32.44 51.64 -22.00
C GLY A 788 33.47 52.06 -20.93
N VAL A 789 33.04 52.60 -19.80
CA VAL A 789 33.92 53.08 -18.73
C VAL A 789 34.31 51.90 -17.82
N ALA A 790 35.61 51.70 -17.63
CA ALA A 790 36.13 50.64 -16.77
C ALA A 790 35.69 50.82 -15.31
N ASN A 791 34.98 49.83 -14.78
CA ASN A 791 34.38 49.84 -13.44
C ASN A 791 35.25 49.11 -12.40
N GLY A 792 36.13 48.20 -12.85
CA GLY A 792 37.16 47.61 -12.01
C GLY A 792 37.90 46.45 -12.65
N GLU A 793 38.88 45.92 -11.91
CA GLU A 793 39.59 44.67 -12.22
C GLU A 793 39.81 43.86 -10.94
N THR A 794 40.01 42.55 -11.08
CA THR A 794 40.37 41.70 -9.95
C THR A 794 41.77 42.04 -9.42
N SER A 795 41.89 42.05 -8.09
CA SER A 795 43.16 42.35 -7.42
C SER A 795 44.23 41.27 -7.61
N THR A 796 43.81 40.03 -7.89
CA THR A 796 44.70 38.88 -8.15
C THR A 796 44.29 38.20 -9.46
N ALA A 797 45.28 37.74 -10.21
CA ALA A 797 45.08 36.98 -11.44
C ALA A 797 44.76 35.51 -11.14
N CYS A 798 43.81 34.95 -11.89
CA CYS A 798 43.70 33.52 -12.09
C CYS A 798 44.96 32.98 -12.77
N PRO A 799 45.51 31.85 -12.32
CA PRO A 799 46.45 31.06 -13.12
C PRO A 799 45.89 30.82 -14.53
N LEU A 800 46.74 30.93 -15.56
CA LEU A 800 46.29 30.83 -16.96
C LEU A 800 45.98 29.39 -17.40
N ASP A 801 46.35 28.41 -16.58
CA ASP A 801 45.99 27.01 -16.70
C ASP A 801 44.63 26.68 -16.05
N ASP A 802 44.05 27.61 -15.29
CA ASP A 802 42.72 27.47 -14.71
C ASP A 802 41.63 27.88 -15.72
N GLN A 803 40.40 27.46 -15.48
CA GLN A 803 39.20 27.84 -16.23
C GLN A 803 38.37 28.84 -15.40
N LEU A 804 37.80 29.84 -16.07
CA LEU A 804 37.04 30.90 -15.43
C LEU A 804 35.53 30.71 -15.64
N TYR A 805 34.83 30.24 -14.61
CA TYR A 805 33.38 30.02 -14.63
C TYR A 805 32.62 31.25 -14.13
N PHE A 806 31.36 31.42 -14.55
CA PHE A 806 30.46 32.48 -14.04
C PHE A 806 29.24 31.89 -13.35
N GLY A 807 28.75 32.60 -12.34
CA GLY A 807 27.50 32.27 -11.67
C GLY A 807 26.66 33.51 -11.39
N SER A 808 25.41 33.31 -11.02
CA SER A 808 24.49 34.38 -10.65
C SER A 808 23.60 33.97 -9.49
N ALA A 809 23.39 34.84 -8.51
CA ALA A 809 22.61 34.54 -7.30
C ALA A 809 21.51 35.59 -7.05
N ALA A 810 20.43 35.23 -6.33
CA ALA A 810 19.40 36.19 -5.96
C ALA A 810 19.85 37.20 -4.89
N ARG A 811 19.14 38.33 -4.83
CA ARG A 811 19.45 39.47 -3.95
C ARG A 811 18.98 39.27 -2.50
N HIS A 812 17.97 38.47 -2.21
CA HIS A 812 17.59 38.15 -0.83
C HIS A 812 17.37 36.65 -0.64
N GLU A 813 17.63 36.13 0.57
CA GLU A 813 17.41 34.70 0.91
C GLU A 813 15.92 34.34 1.00
N GLU A 814 15.04 35.35 1.12
CA GLU A 814 13.57 35.19 1.06
C GLU A 814 13.01 35.11 -0.37
N ASP A 815 13.80 35.51 -1.38
CA ASP A 815 13.49 35.36 -2.81
C ASP A 815 13.86 33.93 -3.27
N LYS A 816 13.41 32.90 -2.53
CA LYS A 816 13.83 31.49 -2.64
C LYS A 816 13.66 30.82 -4.01
N ASP A 817 12.95 31.46 -4.92
CA ASP A 817 12.81 30.96 -6.27
C ASP A 817 14.08 31.31 -7.05
N ALA A 818 14.70 30.30 -7.69
CA ALA A 818 15.89 30.52 -8.49
C ALA A 818 15.64 31.59 -9.57
N VAL A 819 16.63 32.46 -9.78
CA VAL A 819 16.53 33.56 -10.76
C VAL A 819 16.25 32.94 -12.14
N PRO A 820 15.10 33.23 -12.80
CA PRO A 820 14.80 32.63 -14.08
C PRO A 820 15.89 32.96 -15.12
N ALA A 821 16.25 32.00 -15.98
CA ALA A 821 17.23 32.23 -17.06
C ALA A 821 16.85 33.39 -17.99
N SER A 822 15.57 33.79 -18.04
CA SER A 822 15.11 34.99 -18.75
C SER A 822 15.56 36.31 -18.13
N GLN A 823 16.03 36.29 -16.88
CA GLN A 823 16.49 37.47 -16.14
C GLN A 823 18.00 37.72 -16.23
N ILE A 824 18.73 36.84 -16.93
CA ILE A 824 20.18 36.94 -17.14
C ILE A 824 20.50 36.48 -18.56
N THR A 825 21.13 37.34 -19.34
CA THR A 825 21.62 36.96 -20.67
C THR A 825 23.14 36.97 -20.65
N ILE A 826 23.78 35.83 -20.95
CA ILE A 826 25.22 35.71 -21.18
C ILE A 826 25.43 35.39 -22.67
N ARG A 827 26.21 36.20 -23.39
CA ARG A 827 26.54 35.97 -24.81
C ARG A 827 28.03 36.23 -25.07
N PRO A 828 28.71 35.38 -25.87
CA PRO A 828 30.03 35.71 -26.40
C PRO A 828 29.91 36.99 -27.22
N GLY A 829 30.74 37.99 -26.92
CA GLY A 829 30.68 39.30 -27.57
C GLY A 829 31.05 39.25 -29.05
N SER A 830 30.08 39.05 -29.95
CA SER A 830 30.29 39.18 -31.40
C SER A 830 29.27 40.13 -32.03
N GLU A 831 29.25 41.42 -31.65
CA GLU A 831 28.50 42.43 -32.40
C GLU A 831 29.28 43.73 -32.64
N SER A 832 29.41 44.04 -33.94
CA SER A 832 29.73 45.31 -34.64
C SER A 832 30.49 46.43 -33.91
N ALA A 833 31.67 46.76 -34.48
CA ALA A 833 32.52 47.89 -34.10
C ALA A 833 31.75 49.23 -33.92
N PRO A 834 31.87 49.90 -32.76
CA PRO A 834 31.26 51.20 -32.55
C PRO A 834 31.92 52.28 -33.42
N THR A 835 31.12 53.05 -34.15
CA THR A 835 31.60 54.23 -34.88
C THR A 835 31.72 55.43 -33.95
N THR A 836 32.95 55.80 -33.59
CA THR A 836 33.22 57.01 -32.79
C THR A 836 33.51 58.20 -33.72
N THR A 837 32.81 59.32 -33.53
CA THR A 837 33.08 60.56 -34.27
C THR A 837 34.00 61.46 -33.44
N LEU A 838 35.20 61.78 -33.94
CA LEU A 838 36.08 62.75 -33.30
C LEU A 838 35.54 64.19 -33.50
N ASN A 839 35.79 65.07 -32.53
CA ASN A 839 35.53 66.50 -32.68
C ASN A 839 36.30 67.08 -33.89
N PRO A 840 35.80 68.14 -34.55
CA PRO A 840 36.46 68.74 -35.70
C PRO A 840 37.88 69.20 -35.35
N ILE A 841 38.87 68.78 -36.13
CA ILE A 841 40.27 69.18 -35.99
C ILE A 841 40.59 70.19 -37.09
N SER A 842 41.03 71.39 -36.71
CA SER A 842 41.51 72.42 -37.64
C SER A 842 43.03 72.35 -37.75
N VAL A 843 43.55 72.11 -38.96
CA VAL A 843 44.99 72.13 -39.27
C VAL A 843 45.20 73.17 -40.37
N ASN A 844 46.10 74.13 -40.13
CA ASN A 844 46.47 75.10 -41.17
C ASN A 844 47.26 74.40 -42.27
N GLU A 845 47.09 74.85 -43.51
CA GLU A 845 47.91 74.40 -44.63
C GLU A 845 49.41 74.63 -44.33
N GLY A 846 50.25 73.69 -44.78
CA GLY A 846 51.69 73.67 -44.48
C GLY A 846 52.06 73.28 -43.05
N SER A 847 51.10 72.88 -42.21
CA SER A 847 51.32 72.48 -40.81
C SER A 847 50.92 71.02 -40.54
N SER A 848 51.34 70.51 -39.38
CA SER A 848 50.94 69.20 -38.87
C SER A 848 50.43 69.29 -37.43
N VAL A 849 49.51 68.40 -37.07
CA VAL A 849 49.03 68.21 -35.70
C VAL A 849 49.27 66.78 -35.27
N VAL A 850 49.66 66.59 -34.01
CA VAL A 850 49.72 65.26 -33.38
C VAL A 850 48.40 65.03 -32.67
N ILE A 851 47.74 63.95 -33.02
CA ILE A 851 46.45 63.52 -32.51
C ILE A 851 46.74 62.27 -31.67
N PRO A 852 46.59 62.32 -30.33
CA PRO A 852 46.59 61.11 -29.54
C PRO A 852 45.35 60.30 -29.90
N PHE A 853 45.54 59.04 -30.27
CA PHE A 853 44.49 58.11 -30.68
C PHE A 853 44.56 56.88 -29.77
N ALA A 854 43.43 56.54 -29.16
CA ALA A 854 43.24 55.34 -28.35
C ALA A 854 41.87 54.74 -28.68
N LEU A 855 41.72 53.45 -28.49
CA LEU A 855 40.43 52.78 -28.57
C LEU A 855 39.67 53.01 -27.26
N GLY A 856 38.34 53.13 -27.37
CA GLY A 856 37.47 53.42 -26.23
C GLY A 856 37.09 52.18 -25.42
N ILE A 857 37.29 50.99 -25.97
CA ILE A 857 36.90 49.70 -25.39
C ILE A 857 38.00 48.67 -25.60
N SER A 858 38.08 47.67 -24.73
CA SER A 858 38.98 46.52 -24.87
C SER A 858 38.54 45.67 -26.06
N HIS A 859 39.48 44.97 -26.69
CA HIS A 859 39.21 44.12 -27.85
C HIS A 859 39.89 42.76 -27.73
N VAL A 860 39.25 41.73 -28.29
CA VAL A 860 39.63 40.31 -28.18
C VAL A 860 40.84 39.94 -29.05
N VAL A 861 41.04 40.68 -30.16
CA VAL A 861 42.16 40.50 -31.10
C VAL A 861 42.83 41.84 -31.36
N ASP A 862 44.09 41.80 -31.81
CA ASP A 862 44.83 43.01 -32.19
C ASP A 862 44.07 43.79 -33.28
N GLU A 863 43.63 45.00 -32.94
CA GLU A 863 42.86 45.85 -33.83
C GLU A 863 43.79 46.82 -34.56
N THR A 864 43.75 46.80 -35.89
CA THR A 864 44.55 47.71 -36.73
C THR A 864 43.67 48.79 -37.36
N VAL A 865 43.82 50.02 -36.88
CA VAL A 865 43.11 51.20 -37.39
C VAL A 865 43.92 51.85 -38.49
N THR A 866 43.38 51.89 -39.71
CA THR A 866 44.01 52.57 -40.86
C THR A 866 43.42 53.97 -41.08
N PHE A 867 44.27 54.95 -41.38
CA PHE A 867 43.86 56.34 -41.57
C PHE A 867 43.89 56.73 -43.05
N SER A 868 42.79 57.32 -43.53
CA SER A 868 42.69 57.83 -44.89
C SER A 868 41.94 59.17 -44.91
N SER A 869 42.20 59.99 -45.92
CA SER A 869 41.50 61.27 -46.11
C SER A 869 41.09 61.41 -47.57
N PRO A 870 39.87 61.89 -47.85
CA PRO A 870 39.47 62.28 -49.20
C PRO A 870 40.17 63.57 -49.68
N TYR A 871 40.82 64.33 -48.78
CA TYR A 871 41.61 65.50 -49.12
C TYR A 871 43.02 65.10 -49.54
N SER A 872 43.36 65.28 -50.82
CA SER A 872 44.62 64.80 -51.40
C SER A 872 45.91 65.38 -50.80
N GLY A 873 45.83 66.52 -50.11
CA GLY A 873 46.97 67.13 -49.42
C GLY A 873 47.18 66.63 -47.98
N ALA A 874 46.32 65.73 -47.46
CA ALA A 874 46.43 65.22 -46.10
C ALA A 874 47.24 63.92 -46.05
N THR A 875 48.23 63.86 -45.17
CA THR A 875 49.02 62.66 -44.92
C THR A 875 49.02 62.28 -43.44
N PHE A 876 48.84 61.00 -43.15
CA PHE A 876 48.88 60.41 -41.81
C PHE A 876 50.18 59.65 -41.58
N THR A 877 50.86 59.90 -40.45
CA THR A 877 52.08 59.17 -40.07
C THR A 877 52.00 58.73 -38.60
N PRO A 878 52.00 57.42 -38.30
CA PRO A 878 51.91 56.29 -39.25
C PRO A 878 50.55 56.24 -39.98
N ASN A 879 50.45 55.45 -41.05
CA ASN A 879 49.20 55.28 -41.82
C ASN A 879 48.24 54.25 -41.19
N SER A 880 48.71 53.52 -40.18
CA SER A 880 47.89 52.67 -39.32
C SER A 880 48.46 52.61 -37.91
N LEU A 881 47.61 52.33 -36.93
CA LEU A 881 47.97 52.04 -35.55
C LEU A 881 47.38 50.69 -35.18
N THR A 882 48.16 49.85 -34.51
CA THR A 882 47.70 48.54 -33.99
C THR A 882 47.60 48.63 -32.48
N PHE A 883 46.45 48.20 -31.96
CA PHE A 883 46.12 48.18 -30.55
C PHE A 883 45.89 46.75 -30.12
N THR A 884 46.60 46.34 -29.09
CA THR A 884 46.43 45.06 -28.42
C THR A 884 45.42 45.20 -27.29
N ASN A 885 44.99 44.07 -26.73
CA ASN A 885 44.15 44.07 -25.53
C ASN A 885 44.83 44.77 -24.33
N ASP A 886 46.17 44.87 -24.32
CA ASP A 886 46.93 45.43 -23.18
C ASP A 886 47.18 46.94 -23.30
N ASP A 887 47.09 47.52 -24.50
CA ASP A 887 47.43 48.92 -24.76
C ASP A 887 46.35 49.72 -25.50
N TYR A 888 45.15 49.16 -25.67
CA TYR A 888 44.02 49.80 -26.38
C TYR A 888 43.68 51.20 -25.85
N ALA A 889 43.72 51.40 -24.52
CA ALA A 889 43.40 52.67 -23.86
C ALA A 889 44.62 53.64 -23.79
N THR A 890 45.81 53.19 -24.19
CA THR A 890 47.01 54.02 -24.16
C THR A 890 47.07 54.87 -25.43
N GLY A 891 47.06 56.20 -25.29
CA GLY A 891 47.12 57.13 -26.41
C GLY A 891 48.38 56.94 -27.27
N GLN A 892 48.20 56.43 -28.49
CA GLN A 892 49.23 56.34 -29.51
C GLN A 892 49.19 57.59 -30.41
N ASN A 893 50.35 58.13 -30.79
CA ASN A 893 50.43 59.39 -31.53
C ASN A 893 50.25 59.19 -33.04
N LEU A 894 49.21 59.79 -33.61
CA LEU A 894 49.00 59.93 -35.04
C LEU A 894 49.33 61.35 -35.49
N THR A 895 50.24 61.52 -36.45
CA THR A 895 50.51 62.85 -37.04
C THR A 895 49.67 63.05 -38.30
N LEU A 896 48.78 64.04 -38.31
CA LEU A 896 48.09 64.52 -39.51
C LEU A 896 48.81 65.78 -40.02
N ALA A 897 49.37 65.71 -41.23
CA ALA A 897 49.97 66.85 -41.92
C ALA A 897 49.13 67.25 -43.13
N ILE A 898 48.96 68.56 -43.33
CA ILE A 898 48.30 69.13 -44.50
C ILE A 898 49.37 69.81 -45.36
N ALA A 899 49.52 69.37 -46.60
CA ALA A 899 50.43 69.96 -47.58
C ALA A 899 50.10 71.45 -47.78
N ASP A 900 51.14 72.27 -47.91
CA ASP A 900 51.01 73.67 -48.30
C ASP A 900 50.68 73.73 -49.80
N ASN A 901 49.43 74.01 -50.15
CA ASN A 901 48.93 73.98 -51.52
C ASN A 901 48.15 75.22 -51.98
N ASP A 902 48.21 76.32 -51.21
CA ASP A 902 47.64 77.65 -51.46
C ASP A 902 46.13 77.73 -51.77
#